data_AF-A0A0C9WFP2-F1
#
_entry.id   AF-A0A0C9WFP2-F1
#
_cell.length_a   1.000
_cell.length_b   1.000
_cell.length_c   1.000
_cell.angle_alpha   90.00
_cell.angle_beta   90.00
_cell.angle_gamma   90.00
#
_symmetry.space_group_name_H-M   'P 1'
#
loop_
_entity.id
_entity.type
_entity.pdbx_description
1 polymer ?
#
loop_
_entity_poly.entity_id
_entity_poly.type
_entity_poly.pdbx_seq_one_letter_code
_entity_poly.pdbx_strand_id
1 'polypeptide(L)'
;MPRRARIHFVSLKSSLVNLPISIYGPLLERSIRPQTLAVHLKSDSQNASKAEAYVGWTGMASASSLAHFNSADGREKGFETIEIDPQYAQGLGFAEGDLVEIGLLHDLAYASSVGTEPVTSDDWEIIEIHASHVESTLLSQVRVAKIGQEIDVWVLGRTRVRLTVVSLEPSTKGNAALLTTDTEVSIAPKAHRRQKAVQSARPIASPDDAAKEPKPSFPETVLRVLPSRLIEPISPSPASYNRPETLAYIHPHTFSLLTKSRYPLKDDMKGVFLKLSYRLLPSPQNPLDAPRNGGANAEAPEPAPQVLHPGAKNEASSAEKGGEASADNVLFVGWSATVLESHVFFPSGLEGVQDWHWIHVTSTGERKMASDLFTDTKAAVQPNGTNPSPSPPETVLSGVEEIVEDGTKHLVANFAVHSLDRVVHGSTQGVGKTSIARAIAKRLEEDPRTYAYTHYVDFKPYSEKPVETLKTLFRYLYEIACWHRPTVLIFDNLDKVLKAEVEHADSFRSRHITELFIAQYSSGARMIPSNFRRIVMIGTAESQTSLHALAHTLHIFQEIYHIQPPNKDARKEILVNLVQQRTIKSPGLKTDPDDPPNYNVISTHTEGYSPIDMQDLVKRAVQQGASRAFEEHGAKATQISLSAADFSNAQVDFVPHSLRDVPLQKSNVEWADIGGLKKAKRILRETLEWPTKYAPLFKQSPLRLRSGLLLYGYPGCGKTLLASAVAKECGLNFISVKGPELLNKYIGASEKSVRDIFDRASAAKPCVLFFDEFDSIAPKRGHDSTGVTDRVVNQLLTQMDGAEGLSGVYVLAATSRPDLIDSALLRPGRLDKSILCDMPDEEDRKDILKAVSRKVTLGPSVDLDELARATDGYSGADLQALVYNAHLQVVHASIDTLPVTARSSQLGDEKRIDYVTLGASGEQKTLSRADESLVQKRLQQIRTSKATTNADTKAAAPPKKYEITQEDLLQVLKTTRPSVSREELERLGRVYGAFVSDRSRNKKVFPSPAGSSGVGTRASLG
;
A
#
# COMPACT_ATOMS: atom_id res chain seq x y z
N MET A 1 64.35 10.21 15.93
CA MET A 1 64.24 8.81 16.39
C MET A 1 62.87 8.31 15.97
N PRO A 2 62.78 7.18 15.27
CA PRO A 2 61.48 6.61 14.93
C PRO A 2 60.74 6.22 16.20
N ARG A 3 59.51 6.73 16.37
CA ARG A 3 58.69 6.43 17.54
C ARG A 3 57.74 5.29 17.22
N ARG A 4 57.66 4.33 18.14
CA ARG A 4 56.79 3.15 18.01
C ARG A 4 55.46 3.44 18.68
N ALA A 5 54.38 3.17 17.98
CA ALA A 5 53.02 3.31 18.48
C ALA A 5 52.18 2.09 18.12
N ARG A 6 51.12 1.84 18.88
CA ARG A 6 50.10 0.85 18.56
C ARG A 6 48.96 1.48 17.79
N ILE A 7 48.46 0.77 16.78
CA ILE A 7 47.28 1.18 16.04
C ILE A 7 46.04 0.97 16.90
N HIS A 8 45.21 2.01 17.02
CA HIS A 8 43.91 1.97 17.67
C HIS A 8 42.81 2.44 16.70
N PHE A 9 41.69 1.73 16.67
CA PHE A 9 40.60 2.04 15.75
C PHE A 9 39.63 3.05 16.34
N VAL A 10 39.46 4.17 15.64
CA VAL A 10 38.48 5.21 15.96
C VAL A 10 37.80 5.59 14.65
N SER A 11 36.47 5.68 14.62
CA SER A 11 35.77 6.05 13.39
C SER A 11 35.99 7.52 13.05
N LEU A 12 37.01 7.81 12.25
CA LEU A 12 37.38 9.15 11.80
C LEU A 12 36.69 9.53 10.48
N LYS A 13 36.17 8.55 9.73
CA LYS A 13 35.53 8.75 8.41
C LYS A 13 36.38 9.62 7.47
N SER A 14 37.70 9.42 7.51
CA SER A 14 38.68 10.10 6.66
C SER A 14 39.92 9.21 6.49
N SER A 15 40.71 9.48 5.45
CA SER A 15 42.01 8.82 5.21
C SER A 15 43.15 9.46 6.04
N LEU A 16 42.84 10.03 7.20
CA LEU A 16 43.76 10.75 8.07
C LEU A 16 43.92 10.02 9.42
N VAL A 17 44.99 10.34 10.15
CA VAL A 17 45.31 9.76 11.46
C VAL A 17 45.46 10.83 12.55
N ASN A 18 45.12 10.47 13.80
CA ASN A 18 45.48 11.27 14.98
C ASN A 18 46.80 10.78 15.56
N LEU A 19 47.72 11.70 15.81
CA LEU A 19 49.08 11.37 16.25
C LEU A 19 49.18 11.20 17.78
N PRO A 20 50.09 10.35 18.28
CA PRO A 20 50.42 10.27 19.70
C PRO A 20 50.79 11.63 20.31
N ILE A 21 50.45 11.86 21.59
CA ILE A 21 50.64 13.16 22.25
C ILE A 21 52.10 13.62 22.28
N SER A 22 53.03 12.67 22.33
CA SER A 22 54.47 12.94 22.38
C SER A 22 55.03 13.45 21.05
N ILE A 23 54.35 13.16 19.94
CA ILE A 23 54.66 13.67 18.60
C ILE A 23 53.87 14.95 18.35
N TYR A 24 52.60 14.97 18.75
CA TYR A 24 51.71 16.12 18.64
C TYR A 24 52.25 17.38 19.35
N GLY A 25 52.70 17.26 20.61
CA GLY A 25 53.18 18.39 21.41
C GLY A 25 54.30 19.20 20.72
N PRO A 26 55.41 18.56 20.30
CA PRO A 26 56.48 19.24 19.56
C PRO A 26 56.07 19.82 18.20
N LEU A 27 55.09 19.21 17.51
CA LEU A 27 54.57 19.75 16.25
C LEU A 27 53.76 21.05 16.48
N LEU A 28 53.00 21.09 17.57
CA LEU A 28 52.22 22.26 18.00
C LEU A 28 53.13 23.42 18.44
N GLU A 29 54.17 23.13 19.24
CA GLU A 29 55.17 24.13 19.66
C GLU A 29 55.88 24.78 18.47
N ARG A 30 56.12 24.02 17.40
CA ARG A 30 56.74 24.51 16.16
C ARG A 30 55.74 25.10 15.16
N SER A 31 54.45 25.19 15.50
CA SER A 31 53.38 25.71 14.65
C SER A 31 53.32 25.06 13.25
N ILE A 32 53.62 23.76 13.16
CA ILE A 32 53.60 23.02 11.90
C ILE A 32 52.15 22.77 11.48
N ARG A 33 51.80 23.17 10.26
CA ARG A 33 50.44 23.00 9.73
C ARG A 33 50.19 21.54 9.33
N PRO A 34 49.00 20.96 9.62
CA PRO A 34 48.70 19.58 9.21
C PRO A 34 48.72 19.36 7.69
N GLN A 35 48.50 20.41 6.89
CA GLN A 35 48.56 20.33 5.42
C GLN A 35 49.97 20.08 4.87
N THR A 36 51.03 20.38 5.63
CA THR A 36 52.42 20.31 5.16
C THR A 36 53.16 19.08 5.67
N LEU A 37 52.46 18.15 6.35
CA LEU A 37 53.07 17.02 7.03
C LEU A 37 52.46 15.71 6.55
N ALA A 38 53.32 14.79 6.10
CA ALA A 38 52.94 13.40 5.87
C ALA A 38 53.49 12.50 6.97
N VAL A 39 52.69 11.49 7.30
CA VAL A 39 53.00 10.49 8.31
C VAL A 39 53.26 9.18 7.59
N HIS A 40 54.46 8.65 7.79
CA HIS A 40 54.87 7.34 7.29
C HIS A 40 54.65 6.30 8.38
N LEU A 41 53.86 5.28 8.08
CA LEU A 41 53.56 4.17 8.98
C LEU A 41 54.15 2.89 8.41
N LYS A 42 55.00 2.25 9.19
CA LYS A 42 55.65 0.99 8.82
C LYS A 42 55.45 -0.06 9.90
N SER A 43 54.89 -1.21 9.56
CA SER A 43 54.69 -2.31 10.51
C SER A 43 56.02 -2.90 10.99
N ASP A 44 56.15 -3.11 12.31
CA ASP A 44 57.32 -3.71 12.99
C ASP A 44 57.17 -5.24 13.19
N SER A 45 56.09 -5.84 12.66
CA SER A 45 55.80 -7.27 12.85
C SER A 45 56.72 -8.18 12.02
N GLN A 46 57.28 -9.23 12.65
CA GLN A 46 58.14 -10.22 11.98
C GLN A 46 57.37 -11.29 11.20
N ASN A 47 56.03 -11.31 11.27
CA ASN A 47 55.19 -12.30 10.60
C ASN A 47 54.34 -11.68 9.48
N ALA A 48 54.72 -11.99 8.23
CA ALA A 48 53.88 -12.09 7.04
C ALA A 48 52.84 -10.99 6.74
N SER A 49 53.21 -9.70 6.81
CA SER A 49 52.92 -8.70 5.77
C SER A 49 53.63 -7.38 6.13
N LYS A 50 54.60 -6.96 5.32
CA LYS A 50 55.25 -5.65 5.51
C LYS A 50 54.29 -4.56 5.01
N ALA A 51 53.28 -4.23 5.81
CA ALA A 51 52.38 -3.11 5.53
C ALA A 51 53.14 -1.78 5.74
N GLU A 52 53.21 -0.96 4.69
CA GLU A 52 53.84 0.35 4.68
C GLU A 52 52.91 1.36 3.99
N ALA A 53 52.47 2.39 4.72
CA ALA A 53 51.52 3.38 4.24
C ALA A 53 51.97 4.82 4.50
N TYR A 54 51.53 5.73 3.63
CA TYR A 54 51.73 7.17 3.76
C TYR A 54 50.38 7.82 3.95
N VAL A 55 50.17 8.46 5.11
CA VAL A 55 48.88 8.99 5.54
C VAL A 55 49.01 10.45 5.99
N GLY A 56 47.90 11.18 5.97
CA GLY A 56 47.84 12.56 6.44
C GLY A 56 47.54 12.67 7.93
N TRP A 57 47.97 13.75 8.57
CA TRP A 57 47.58 14.06 9.94
C TRP A 57 46.29 14.90 9.98
N THR A 58 45.38 14.57 10.88
CA THR A 58 44.13 15.30 11.12
C THR A 58 44.34 16.69 11.71
N GLY A 59 45.46 16.92 12.40
CA GLY A 59 45.66 18.08 13.26
C GLY A 59 45.33 17.83 14.73
N MET A 60 44.87 16.63 15.09
CA MET A 60 44.48 16.26 16.46
C MET A 60 45.47 15.28 17.09
N ALA A 61 45.49 15.28 18.43
CA ALA A 61 46.19 14.27 19.23
C ALA A 61 45.29 13.04 19.45
N SER A 62 45.89 11.86 19.57
CA SER A 62 45.24 10.62 19.95
C SER A 62 44.64 10.73 21.36
N ALA A 63 43.32 10.59 21.49
CA ALA A 63 42.60 10.72 22.76
C ALA A 63 42.89 9.54 23.69
N SER A 64 43.07 8.35 23.14
CA SER A 64 43.46 7.13 23.86
C SER A 64 44.85 7.23 24.52
N SER A 65 45.75 8.06 23.97
CA SER A 65 47.06 8.34 24.59
C SER A 65 46.98 9.20 25.86
N LEU A 66 45.89 9.94 26.10
CA LEU A 66 45.67 10.72 27.33
C LEU A 66 45.25 9.84 28.52
N ALA A 67 44.53 8.74 28.27
CA ALA A 67 44.03 7.84 29.31
C ALA A 67 45.17 7.08 30.03
N HIS A 68 46.27 6.79 29.31
CA HIS A 68 47.45 6.11 29.84
C HIS A 68 48.42 7.01 30.62
N PHE A 69 48.27 8.34 30.54
CA PHE A 69 49.13 9.29 31.26
C PHE A 69 48.72 9.45 32.74
N ASN A 70 47.48 9.13 33.10
CA ASN A 70 46.92 9.30 34.44
C ASN A 70 46.93 8.01 35.30
N SER A 71 47.40 6.87 34.76
CA SER A 71 47.42 5.58 35.46
C SER A 71 48.70 5.44 36.31
N ALA A 72 48.58 5.57 37.63
CA ALA A 72 49.68 5.45 38.60
C ALA A 72 50.12 4.00 38.91
N ASP A 73 50.09 3.08 37.93
CA ASP A 73 50.49 1.67 38.14
C ASP A 73 51.58 1.24 37.14
N GLY A 74 52.81 1.15 37.64
CA GLY A 74 54.03 0.94 36.88
C GLY A 74 54.35 -0.52 36.54
N ARG A 75 53.51 -1.22 35.77
CA ARG A 75 53.84 -2.60 35.32
C ARG A 75 53.72 -2.94 33.83
N GLU A 76 53.23 -2.04 32.99
CA GLU A 76 53.48 -2.13 31.54
C GLU A 76 53.80 -0.73 31.01
N LYS A 77 55.01 -0.52 30.46
CA LYS A 77 55.29 0.64 29.62
C LYS A 77 54.44 0.48 28.34
N GLY A 78 53.18 0.91 28.40
CA GLY A 78 52.28 0.91 27.27
C GLY A 78 52.87 1.77 26.15
N PHE A 79 52.98 1.19 24.95
CA PHE A 79 53.29 1.98 23.76
C PHE A 79 52.16 2.98 23.52
N GLU A 80 52.50 4.19 23.09
CA GLU A 80 51.51 5.21 22.74
C GLU A 80 50.64 4.76 21.56
N THR A 81 49.48 5.38 21.38
CA THR A 81 48.49 4.95 20.39
C THR A 81 48.35 5.95 19.24
N ILE A 82 48.29 5.44 18.01
CA ILE A 82 47.90 6.19 16.82
C ILE A 82 46.47 5.79 16.43
N GLU A 83 45.59 6.78 16.22
CA GLU A 83 44.19 6.51 15.89
C GLU A 83 43.95 6.63 14.38
N ILE A 84 43.29 5.62 13.82
CA ILE A 84 42.98 5.51 12.39
C ILE A 84 41.56 4.93 12.22
N ASP A 85 40.88 5.27 11.12
CA ASP A 85 39.58 4.67 10.80
C ASP A 85 39.71 3.15 10.56
N PRO A 86 38.87 2.31 11.20
CA PRO A 86 38.97 0.86 11.07
C PRO A 86 38.82 0.38 9.62
N GLN A 87 37.98 1.04 8.81
CA GLN A 87 37.74 0.63 7.43
C GLN A 87 38.93 0.97 6.53
N TYR A 88 39.58 2.13 6.78
CA TYR A 88 40.77 2.56 6.06
C TYR A 88 42.00 1.74 6.46
N ALA A 89 42.18 1.47 7.75
CA ALA A 89 43.27 0.65 8.26
C ALA A 89 43.28 -0.76 7.66
N GLN A 90 42.10 -1.38 7.51
CA GLN A 90 41.95 -2.66 6.84
C GLN A 90 42.36 -2.62 5.37
N GLY A 91 42.03 -1.55 4.64
CA GLY A 91 42.46 -1.34 3.24
C GLY A 91 43.98 -1.19 3.09
N LEU A 92 44.63 -0.59 4.10
CA LEU A 92 46.09 -0.47 4.17
C LEU A 92 46.81 -1.73 4.70
N GLY A 93 46.07 -2.73 5.17
CA GLY A 93 46.61 -3.98 5.69
C GLY A 93 47.07 -3.92 7.16
N PHE A 94 46.54 -2.99 7.96
CA PHE A 94 46.81 -2.89 9.40
C PHE A 94 45.67 -3.47 10.25
N ALA A 95 46.01 -4.18 11.32
CA ALA A 95 45.07 -4.69 12.32
C ALA A 95 45.12 -3.88 13.63
N GLU A 96 44.07 -3.99 14.45
CA GLU A 96 44.03 -3.33 15.75
C GLU A 96 45.11 -3.88 16.68
N GLY A 97 45.87 -3.00 17.32
CA GLY A 97 46.97 -3.36 18.23
C GLY A 97 48.32 -3.59 17.54
N ASP A 98 48.40 -3.50 16.21
CA ASP A 98 49.67 -3.61 15.48
C ASP A 98 50.66 -2.54 15.91
N LEU A 99 51.92 -2.95 16.09
CA LEU A 99 53.03 -2.05 16.39
C LEU A 99 53.59 -1.47 15.09
N VAL A 100 53.53 -0.15 14.97
CA VAL A 100 54.05 0.60 13.82
C VAL A 100 55.13 1.59 14.22
N GLU A 101 56.10 1.74 13.34
CA GLU A 101 57.12 2.76 13.35
C GLU A 101 56.57 4.02 12.65
N ILE A 102 56.54 5.16 13.36
CA ILE A 102 56.07 6.44 12.83
C ILE A 102 57.26 7.28 12.36
N GLY A 103 57.26 7.59 11.07
CA GLY A 103 58.13 8.59 10.44
C GLY A 103 57.36 9.85 10.09
N LEU A 104 57.95 11.03 10.34
CA LEU A 104 57.37 12.32 9.95
C LEU A 104 58.13 12.90 8.77
N LEU A 105 57.43 13.13 7.66
CA LEU A 105 57.99 13.64 6.41
C LEU A 105 57.44 15.04 6.15
N HIS A 106 58.33 16.04 6.13
CA HIS A 106 58.00 17.45 5.91
C HIS A 106 58.45 17.98 4.53
N ASP A 107 59.35 17.27 3.85
CA ASP A 107 59.92 17.66 2.54
C ASP A 107 59.34 16.84 1.36
N LEU A 108 58.05 16.48 1.41
CA LEU A 108 57.40 15.86 0.25
C LEU A 108 56.98 16.91 -0.77
N ALA A 109 57.15 16.61 -2.05
CA ALA A 109 56.71 17.50 -3.12
C ALA A 109 55.18 17.57 -3.17
N TYR A 110 54.66 18.72 -3.64
CA TYR A 110 53.24 18.91 -3.93
C TYR A 110 52.89 18.32 -5.29
N ALA A 111 51.79 17.57 -5.36
CA ALA A 111 51.30 17.02 -6.61
C ALA A 111 50.58 18.10 -7.44
N SER A 112 50.89 18.20 -8.73
CA SER A 112 50.11 18.99 -9.70
C SER A 112 48.94 18.18 -10.25
N SER A 113 49.12 16.87 -10.46
CA SER A 113 48.06 15.98 -10.93
C SER A 113 48.16 14.59 -10.29
N VAL A 114 47.02 13.99 -9.97
CA VAL A 114 46.88 12.64 -9.41
C VAL A 114 45.88 11.84 -10.23
N GLY A 115 46.31 10.69 -10.74
CA GLY A 115 45.42 9.73 -11.38
C GLY A 115 44.99 8.65 -10.40
N THR A 116 43.69 8.38 -10.33
CA THR A 116 43.08 7.37 -9.47
C THR A 116 42.11 6.48 -10.26
N GLU A 117 41.96 5.24 -9.80
CA GLU A 117 40.98 4.30 -10.35
C GLU A 117 40.10 3.74 -9.21
N PRO A 118 38.80 3.55 -9.43
CA PRO A 118 37.92 2.96 -8.44
C PRO A 118 38.25 1.49 -8.22
N VAL A 119 38.16 1.03 -6.97
CA VAL A 119 38.46 -0.38 -6.64
C VAL A 119 37.37 -1.29 -7.21
N THR A 120 36.10 -0.93 -7.06
CA THR A 120 34.93 -1.65 -7.59
C THR A 120 34.11 -0.83 -8.60
N SER A 121 33.21 -1.49 -9.33
CA SER A 121 32.23 -0.81 -10.20
C SER A 121 31.27 0.06 -9.38
N ASP A 122 30.89 -0.39 -8.19
CA ASP A 122 30.02 0.36 -7.28
C ASP A 122 30.70 1.67 -6.83
N ASP A 123 32.01 1.64 -6.56
CA ASP A 123 32.80 2.83 -6.21
C ASP A 123 32.73 3.88 -7.36
N TRP A 124 32.73 3.44 -8.63
CA TRP A 124 32.58 4.33 -9.80
C TRP A 124 31.18 4.95 -9.88
N GLU A 125 30.12 4.15 -9.73
CA GLU A 125 28.74 4.64 -9.81
C GLU A 125 28.44 5.69 -8.71
N ILE A 126 28.97 5.47 -7.50
CA ILE A 126 28.82 6.42 -6.39
C ILE A 126 29.51 7.76 -6.71
N ILE A 127 30.70 7.72 -7.33
CA ILE A 127 31.42 8.92 -7.74
C ILE A 127 30.67 9.65 -8.86
N GLU A 128 30.14 8.92 -9.85
CA GLU A 128 29.41 9.50 -10.98
C GLU A 128 28.17 10.28 -10.51
N ILE A 129 27.46 9.76 -9.50
CA ILE A 129 26.27 10.40 -8.93
C ILE A 129 26.64 11.59 -8.01
N HIS A 130 27.79 11.53 -7.32
CA HIS A 130 28.16 12.49 -6.27
C HIS A 130 29.46 13.28 -6.52
N ALA A 131 29.86 13.43 -7.79
CA ALA A 131 31.14 14.05 -8.18
C ALA A 131 31.41 15.41 -7.53
N SER A 132 30.42 16.33 -7.54
CA SER A 132 30.58 17.67 -6.96
C SER A 132 30.79 17.65 -5.44
N HIS A 133 30.21 16.67 -4.73
CA HIS A 133 30.40 16.56 -3.28
C HIS A 133 31.79 15.99 -2.97
N VAL A 134 32.24 14.99 -3.73
CA VAL A 134 33.58 14.43 -3.62
C VAL A 134 34.63 15.51 -3.86
N GLU A 135 34.48 16.31 -4.92
CA GLU A 135 35.38 17.43 -5.25
C GLU A 135 35.51 18.43 -4.09
N SER A 136 34.40 18.85 -3.49
CA SER A 136 34.41 19.81 -2.38
C SER A 136 34.97 19.26 -1.06
N THR A 137 34.99 17.94 -0.87
CA THR A 137 35.33 17.30 0.42
C THR A 137 36.63 16.49 0.39
N LEU A 138 37.20 16.21 -0.79
CA LEU A 138 38.38 15.36 -0.96
C LEU A 138 39.58 15.83 -0.12
N LEU A 139 39.96 17.12 -0.20
CA LEU A 139 41.11 17.67 0.52
C LEU A 139 40.94 17.74 2.04
N SER A 140 39.69 17.64 2.53
CA SER A 140 39.41 17.55 3.97
C SER A 140 39.64 16.13 4.50
N GLN A 141 39.61 15.12 3.63
CA GLN A 141 39.68 13.71 4.00
C GLN A 141 41.00 13.04 3.58
N VAL A 142 41.72 13.59 2.59
CA VAL A 142 42.93 13.02 2.01
C VAL A 142 43.98 14.11 1.85
N ARG A 143 45.20 13.86 2.34
CA ARG A 143 46.33 14.81 2.24
C ARG A 143 47.54 14.28 1.50
N VAL A 144 47.71 12.96 1.46
CA VAL A 144 48.87 12.31 0.88
C VAL A 144 48.36 11.27 -0.11
N ALA A 145 48.97 11.21 -1.29
CA ALA A 145 48.74 10.17 -2.27
C ALA A 145 50.06 9.47 -2.56
N LYS A 146 50.03 8.13 -2.62
CA LYS A 146 51.17 7.29 -3.00
C LYS A 146 50.75 6.31 -4.08
N ILE A 147 51.53 6.19 -5.15
CA ILE A 147 51.24 5.25 -6.25
C ILE A 147 51.10 3.83 -5.69
N GLY A 148 49.99 3.17 -6.02
CA GLY A 148 49.64 1.82 -5.60
C GLY A 148 48.97 1.73 -4.21
N GLN A 149 48.80 2.85 -3.50
CA GLN A 149 48.07 2.90 -2.23
C GLN A 149 46.59 3.22 -2.46
N GLU A 150 45.72 2.61 -1.64
CA GLU A 150 44.29 2.94 -1.59
C GLU A 150 44.04 4.20 -0.75
N ILE A 151 43.07 4.98 -1.19
CA ILE A 151 42.57 6.18 -0.54
C ILE A 151 41.06 6.03 -0.41
N ASP A 152 40.55 6.22 0.80
CA ASP A 152 39.13 6.11 1.12
C ASP A 152 38.52 7.51 1.27
N VAL A 153 37.40 7.74 0.57
CA VAL A 153 36.64 8.98 0.62
C VAL A 153 35.21 8.67 1.05
N TRP A 154 34.73 9.36 2.08
CA TRP A 154 33.36 9.25 2.56
C TRP A 154 32.47 10.32 1.92
N VAL A 155 31.48 9.85 1.17
CA VAL A 155 30.42 10.65 0.57
C VAL A 155 29.27 10.78 1.57
N LEU A 156 28.86 12.01 1.86
CA LEU A 156 27.78 12.35 2.81
C LEU A 156 27.99 11.74 4.22
N GLY A 157 29.24 11.45 4.59
CA GLY A 157 29.63 10.91 5.91
C GLY A 157 29.12 9.50 6.21
N ARG A 158 28.64 8.75 5.20
CA ARG A 158 28.09 7.39 5.36
C ARG A 158 28.58 6.39 4.32
N THR A 159 28.71 6.81 3.06
CA THR A 159 29.09 5.91 1.96
C THR A 159 30.59 6.01 1.72
N ARG A 160 31.31 4.90 1.82
CA ARG A 160 32.75 4.83 1.59
C ARG A 160 33.02 4.49 0.13
N VAL A 161 33.86 5.28 -0.52
CA VAL A 161 34.35 5.09 -1.89
C VAL A 161 35.84 4.83 -1.83
N ARG A 162 36.30 3.79 -2.52
CA ARG A 162 37.72 3.40 -2.53
C ARG A 162 38.37 3.70 -3.87
N LEU A 163 39.49 4.43 -3.81
CA LEU A 163 40.26 4.86 -4.97
C LEU A 163 41.71 4.40 -4.85
N THR A 164 42.22 3.67 -5.83
CA THR A 164 43.64 3.32 -5.91
C THR A 164 44.38 4.39 -6.71
N VAL A 165 45.48 4.91 -6.17
CA VAL A 165 46.33 5.87 -6.89
C VAL A 165 47.17 5.16 -7.94
N VAL A 166 47.06 5.58 -9.20
CA VAL A 166 47.73 4.96 -10.35
C VAL A 166 48.89 5.81 -10.86
N SER A 167 48.76 7.14 -10.84
CA SER A 167 49.79 8.07 -11.30
C SER A 167 49.90 9.31 -10.42
N LEU A 168 51.10 9.89 -10.36
CA LEU A 168 51.41 11.14 -9.65
C LEU A 168 52.37 11.99 -10.50
N GLU A 169 52.06 13.28 -10.64
CA GLU A 169 52.94 14.27 -11.26
C GLU A 169 53.23 15.42 -10.29
N PRO A 170 54.50 15.85 -10.12
CA PRO A 170 55.74 15.23 -10.63
C PRO A 170 56.07 13.90 -9.92
N SER A 171 56.68 12.95 -10.62
CA SER A 171 57.08 11.66 -10.03
C SER A 171 58.23 11.84 -9.04
N THR A 172 57.94 11.68 -7.75
CA THR A 172 58.92 11.87 -6.66
C THR A 172 59.72 10.60 -6.39
N LYS A 173 60.92 10.73 -5.79
CA LYS A 173 61.79 9.59 -5.43
C LYS A 173 61.15 8.59 -4.43
N GLY A 174 60.04 8.97 -3.78
CA GLY A 174 59.28 8.12 -2.85
C GLY A 174 57.92 7.67 -3.36
N ASN A 175 57.56 7.98 -4.62
CA ASN A 175 56.24 7.76 -5.22
C ASN A 175 55.07 8.29 -4.36
N ALA A 176 55.32 9.26 -3.49
CA ALA A 176 54.35 9.89 -2.59
C ALA A 176 54.45 11.41 -2.71
N ALA A 177 53.30 12.08 -2.70
CA ALA A 177 53.19 13.53 -2.83
C ALA A 177 52.04 14.07 -1.96
N LEU A 178 52.16 15.34 -1.56
CA LEU A 178 51.13 16.06 -0.81
C LEU A 178 50.09 16.65 -1.77
N LEU A 179 48.82 16.54 -1.39
CA LEU A 179 47.69 17.11 -2.14
C LEU A 179 47.40 18.53 -1.67
N THR A 180 47.18 19.44 -2.62
CA THR A 180 46.87 20.85 -2.37
C THR A 180 45.61 21.26 -3.13
N THR A 181 45.15 22.50 -2.93
CA THR A 181 43.99 23.05 -3.65
C THR A 181 44.18 23.13 -5.17
N ASP A 182 45.43 23.17 -5.61
CA ASP A 182 45.81 23.33 -7.02
C ASP A 182 46.11 21.97 -7.68
N THR A 183 45.87 20.86 -6.97
CA THR A 183 46.11 19.50 -7.44
C THR A 183 44.90 18.99 -8.22
N GLU A 184 45.08 18.67 -9.50
CA GLU A 184 44.03 18.07 -10.33
C GLU A 184 43.91 16.56 -10.04
N VAL A 185 42.72 16.09 -9.64
CA VAL A 185 42.46 14.66 -9.40
C VAL A 185 41.63 14.08 -10.53
N SER A 186 42.23 13.18 -11.30
CA SER A 186 41.55 12.44 -12.37
C SER A 186 41.15 11.05 -11.88
N ILE A 187 39.89 10.69 -12.11
CA ILE A 187 39.35 9.38 -11.75
C ILE A 187 39.00 8.66 -13.04
N ALA A 188 39.78 7.65 -13.40
CA ALA A 188 39.56 6.88 -14.61
C ALA A 188 38.65 5.66 -14.32
N PRO A 189 37.64 5.38 -15.15
CA PRO A 189 36.84 4.16 -14.99
C PRO A 189 37.72 2.95 -15.24
N LYS A 190 37.61 1.93 -14.39
CA LYS A 190 38.36 0.67 -14.50
C LYS A 190 37.86 -0.15 -15.68
N ALA A 191 38.32 0.16 -16.89
CA ALA A 191 38.09 -0.68 -18.06
C ALA A 191 38.82 -2.01 -17.87
N HIS A 192 38.11 -3.13 -17.93
CA HIS A 192 38.72 -4.47 -17.84
C HIS A 192 39.93 -4.56 -18.78
N ARG A 193 41.11 -4.77 -18.19
CA ARG A 193 42.37 -4.97 -18.90
C ARG A 193 42.30 -6.27 -19.72
N ARG A 194 41.81 -6.18 -20.96
CA ARG A 194 42.24 -7.05 -22.06
C ARG A 194 43.74 -6.79 -22.29
N GLN A 195 44.50 -7.86 -22.46
CA GLN A 195 45.94 -7.78 -22.75
C GLN A 195 46.19 -6.93 -24.01
N LYS A 196 47.27 -6.13 -23.94
CA LYS A 196 47.72 -5.19 -24.96
C LYS A 196 47.85 -5.85 -26.34
N ALA A 197 47.24 -5.24 -27.35
CA ALA A 197 47.77 -5.24 -28.71
C ALA A 197 47.87 -3.79 -29.18
N VAL A 198 48.98 -3.54 -29.86
CA VAL A 198 49.60 -2.26 -30.16
C VAL A 198 48.80 -1.43 -31.16
N GLN A 199 48.82 -0.11 -30.96
CA GLN A 199 48.35 0.90 -31.90
C GLN A 199 49.05 0.76 -33.26
N SER A 200 48.29 0.72 -34.35
CA SER A 200 48.77 1.20 -35.63
C SER A 200 47.70 2.01 -36.37
N ALA A 201 48.22 3.03 -37.03
CA ALA A 201 47.61 4.18 -37.65
C ALA A 201 46.46 3.93 -38.64
N ARG A 202 45.64 4.98 -38.80
CA ARG A 202 44.82 5.24 -40.00
C ARG A 202 45.64 5.05 -41.29
N PRO A 203 44.99 4.61 -42.38
CA PRO A 203 45.15 5.24 -43.68
C PRO A 203 43.78 5.76 -44.17
N ILE A 204 43.62 7.03 -44.53
CA ILE A 204 43.85 7.59 -45.88
C ILE A 204 43.25 6.70 -46.97
N ALA A 205 42.15 7.21 -47.53
CA ALA A 205 41.50 6.68 -48.71
C ALA A 205 42.43 6.75 -49.93
N SER A 206 42.42 5.68 -50.73
CA SER A 206 42.83 5.69 -52.12
C SER A 206 41.63 5.27 -52.99
N PRO A 207 41.47 5.89 -54.18
CA PRO A 207 40.38 5.63 -55.09
C PRO A 207 40.67 4.34 -55.85
N ASP A 208 39.64 3.51 -56.04
CA ASP A 208 39.46 2.53 -57.11
C ASP A 208 38.68 1.33 -56.57
N ASP A 209 37.36 1.41 -56.70
CA ASP A 209 36.52 0.24 -57.00
C ASP A 209 35.16 0.76 -57.50
N ALA A 210 35.21 1.36 -58.68
CA ALA A 210 34.04 1.51 -59.52
C ALA A 210 33.82 0.19 -60.28
N ALA A 211 32.64 -0.41 -60.05
CA ALA A 211 31.92 -1.40 -60.88
C ALA A 211 31.49 -2.66 -60.11
N LYS A 212 30.45 -2.52 -59.29
CA LYS A 212 29.47 -3.60 -59.06
C LYS A 212 28.09 -3.04 -59.38
N GLU A 213 27.43 -3.66 -60.36
CA GLU A 213 26.05 -3.35 -60.75
C GLU A 213 25.11 -3.44 -59.53
N PRO A 214 24.10 -2.56 -59.41
CA PRO A 214 23.16 -2.61 -58.31
C PRO A 214 22.23 -3.83 -58.44
N LYS A 215 22.23 -4.70 -57.42
CA LYS A 215 21.17 -5.71 -57.24
C LYS A 215 19.81 -5.00 -57.18
N PRO A 216 18.72 -5.55 -57.76
CA PRO A 216 17.41 -4.91 -57.72
C PRO A 216 16.95 -4.76 -56.27
N SER A 217 16.83 -3.52 -55.81
CA SER A 217 16.28 -3.19 -54.49
C SER A 217 14.75 -3.34 -54.53
N PHE A 218 14.25 -4.46 -54.03
CA PHE A 218 12.82 -4.65 -53.78
C PHE A 218 12.37 -3.76 -52.61
N PRO A 219 11.13 -3.24 -52.62
CA PRO A 219 10.62 -2.44 -51.50
C PRO A 219 10.45 -3.32 -50.25
N GLU A 220 10.95 -2.83 -49.11
CA GLU A 220 10.88 -3.46 -47.79
C GLU A 220 10.08 -2.58 -46.83
N THR A 221 9.31 -3.18 -45.92
CA THR A 221 8.51 -2.45 -44.92
C THR A 221 8.31 -3.29 -43.66
N VAL A 222 8.25 -2.64 -42.50
CA VAL A 222 7.91 -3.29 -41.22
C VAL A 222 6.43 -3.09 -40.93
N LEU A 223 5.73 -4.16 -40.58
CA LEU A 223 4.29 -4.15 -40.29
C LEU A 223 4.01 -4.75 -38.91
N ARG A 224 3.01 -4.19 -38.23
CA ARG A 224 2.53 -4.67 -36.91
C ARG A 224 1.37 -5.64 -37.09
N VAL A 225 1.46 -6.80 -36.45
CA VAL A 225 0.42 -7.83 -36.48
C VAL A 225 -0.77 -7.41 -35.62
N LEU A 226 -1.97 -7.40 -36.20
CA LEU A 226 -3.22 -7.15 -35.46
C LEU A 226 -3.86 -8.46 -34.99
N PRO A 227 -4.40 -8.51 -33.75
CA PRO A 227 -5.21 -9.61 -33.27
C PRO A 227 -6.38 -9.92 -34.20
N SER A 228 -6.64 -11.22 -34.41
CA SER A 228 -7.73 -11.67 -35.30
C SER A 228 -9.12 -11.22 -34.82
N ARG A 229 -9.29 -10.96 -33.52
CA ARG A 229 -10.53 -10.52 -32.88
C ARG A 229 -10.97 -9.08 -33.18
N LEU A 230 -10.07 -8.23 -33.68
CA LEU A 230 -10.33 -6.78 -33.82
C LEU A 230 -10.85 -6.37 -35.20
N ILE A 231 -10.90 -7.29 -36.17
CA ILE A 231 -11.27 -6.99 -37.56
C ILE A 231 -12.47 -7.84 -37.98
N GLU A 232 -13.44 -7.20 -38.64
CA GLU A 232 -14.60 -7.85 -39.26
C GLU A 232 -14.19 -8.87 -40.34
N PRO A 233 -15.02 -9.88 -40.63
CA PRO A 233 -14.71 -10.90 -41.64
C PRO A 233 -14.49 -10.26 -43.03
N ILE A 234 -13.26 -10.38 -43.54
CA ILE A 234 -12.83 -9.81 -44.82
C ILE A 234 -13.19 -10.76 -45.98
N SER A 235 -13.62 -10.20 -47.11
CA SER A 235 -13.84 -10.93 -48.38
C SER A 235 -12.60 -10.81 -49.30
N PRO A 236 -12.11 -11.90 -49.91
CA PRO A 236 -12.62 -13.27 -49.90
C PRO A 236 -12.39 -14.03 -48.57
N SER A 237 -13.33 -14.91 -48.22
CA SER A 237 -13.38 -15.58 -46.92
C SER A 237 -12.23 -16.60 -46.73
N PRO A 238 -11.67 -16.73 -45.51
CA PRO A 238 -10.56 -17.65 -45.23
C PRO A 238 -10.89 -19.12 -45.52
N ALA A 239 -12.18 -19.49 -45.51
CA ALA A 239 -12.67 -20.85 -45.75
C ALA A 239 -12.54 -21.32 -47.21
N SER A 240 -12.29 -20.40 -48.16
CA SER A 240 -12.19 -20.69 -49.59
C SER A 240 -10.74 -20.79 -50.11
N TYR A 241 -9.76 -20.70 -49.19
CA TYR A 241 -8.33 -20.74 -49.48
C TYR A 241 -7.80 -22.18 -49.42
N ASN A 242 -7.20 -22.68 -50.52
CA ASN A 242 -6.83 -24.09 -50.69
C ASN A 242 -5.31 -24.33 -50.82
N ARG A 243 -4.47 -23.47 -50.22
CA ARG A 243 -3.00 -23.59 -50.30
C ARG A 243 -2.35 -23.65 -48.91
N PRO A 244 -1.14 -24.22 -48.79
CA PRO A 244 -0.42 -24.33 -47.51
C PRO A 244 0.29 -23.03 -47.08
N GLU A 245 0.41 -22.04 -47.98
CA GLU A 245 1.08 -20.76 -47.73
C GLU A 245 0.15 -19.80 -46.95
N THR A 246 0.68 -18.93 -46.08
CA THR A 246 -0.21 -18.10 -45.25
C THR A 246 -0.74 -16.87 -46.01
N LEU A 247 -2.03 -16.58 -45.82
CA LEU A 247 -2.69 -15.39 -46.35
C LEU A 247 -2.60 -14.22 -45.35
N ALA A 248 -2.35 -13.01 -45.84
CA ALA A 248 -2.39 -11.79 -45.03
C ALA A 248 -3.06 -10.62 -45.78
N TYR A 249 -3.55 -9.62 -45.04
CA TYR A 249 -4.14 -8.41 -45.60
C TYR A 249 -3.44 -7.16 -45.04
N ILE A 250 -3.18 -6.18 -45.91
CA ILE A 250 -2.56 -4.89 -45.56
C ILE A 250 -3.38 -3.71 -46.10
N HIS A 251 -3.08 -2.50 -45.62
CA HIS A 251 -3.73 -1.28 -46.09
C HIS A 251 -3.44 -0.98 -47.57
N PRO A 252 -4.39 -0.39 -48.34
CA PRO A 252 -4.21 -0.03 -49.75
C PRO A 252 -2.99 0.87 -50.04
N HIS A 253 -2.65 1.78 -49.13
CA HIS A 253 -1.49 2.65 -49.29
C HIS A 253 -0.17 1.87 -49.19
N THR A 254 -0.06 0.98 -48.20
CA THR A 254 1.10 0.10 -48.00
C THR A 254 1.23 -0.89 -49.16
N PHE A 255 0.13 -1.40 -49.68
CA PHE A 255 0.10 -2.23 -50.89
C PHE A 255 0.58 -1.47 -52.13
N SER A 256 0.21 -0.19 -52.27
CA SER A 256 0.69 0.69 -53.35
C SER A 256 2.20 0.94 -53.28
N LEU A 257 2.74 1.11 -52.07
CA LEU A 257 4.19 1.26 -51.83
C LEU A 257 4.98 0.00 -52.20
N LEU A 258 4.50 -1.18 -51.76
CA LEU A 258 5.14 -2.46 -52.06
C LEU A 258 5.05 -2.84 -53.56
N THR A 259 4.05 -2.31 -54.28
CA THR A 259 3.89 -2.55 -55.74
C THR A 259 4.48 -1.47 -56.63
N LYS A 260 4.99 -0.36 -56.05
CA LYS A 260 5.38 0.87 -56.77
C LYS A 260 4.25 1.41 -57.68
N SER A 261 2.99 1.22 -57.30
CA SER A 261 1.81 1.70 -58.04
C SER A 261 1.39 3.10 -57.59
N ARG A 262 0.66 3.86 -58.42
CA ARG A 262 0.08 5.16 -58.03
C ARG A 262 -1.13 4.96 -57.10
N TYR A 263 -1.19 5.74 -56.02
CA TYR A 263 -2.32 5.81 -55.08
C TYR A 263 -3.27 6.97 -55.48
N PRO A 264 -4.61 6.84 -55.40
CA PRO A 264 -5.39 5.66 -55.00
C PRO A 264 -5.37 4.52 -56.04
N LEU A 265 -5.47 3.27 -55.58
CA LEU A 265 -5.46 2.08 -56.45
C LEU A 265 -6.69 2.07 -57.38
N LYS A 266 -6.49 1.71 -58.66
CA LYS A 266 -7.58 1.54 -59.64
C LYS A 266 -8.39 0.27 -59.34
N ASP A 267 -9.67 0.23 -59.74
CA ASP A 267 -10.56 -0.92 -59.54
C ASP A 267 -10.04 -2.23 -60.14
N ASP A 268 -9.22 -2.17 -61.20
CA ASP A 268 -8.55 -3.33 -61.83
C ASP A 268 -7.56 -4.06 -60.90
N MET A 269 -7.17 -3.44 -59.78
CA MET A 269 -6.28 -4.04 -58.76
C MET A 269 -7.05 -4.75 -57.63
N LYS A 270 -8.38 -4.79 -57.67
CA LYS A 270 -9.20 -5.57 -56.73
C LYS A 270 -9.00 -7.07 -57.02
N GLY A 271 -8.52 -7.81 -56.02
CA GLY A 271 -8.25 -9.25 -56.13
C GLY A 271 -6.82 -9.61 -56.57
N VAL A 272 -5.88 -8.68 -56.60
CA VAL A 272 -4.45 -8.98 -56.82
C VAL A 272 -3.78 -9.31 -55.49
N PHE A 273 -3.07 -10.44 -55.44
CA PHE A 273 -2.26 -10.88 -54.30
C PHE A 273 -0.77 -10.86 -54.63
N LEU A 274 0.05 -10.38 -53.69
CA LEU A 274 1.51 -10.31 -53.80
C LEU A 274 2.16 -11.41 -52.98
N LYS A 275 3.14 -12.09 -53.55
CA LYS A 275 4.01 -12.97 -52.78
C LYS A 275 5.08 -12.13 -52.07
N LEU A 276 5.21 -12.30 -50.75
CA LEU A 276 6.22 -11.63 -49.95
C LEU A 276 6.95 -12.67 -49.09
N SER A 277 8.21 -12.40 -48.74
CA SER A 277 8.91 -13.12 -47.66
C SER A 277 8.84 -12.29 -46.38
N TYR A 278 8.72 -12.95 -45.23
CA TYR A 278 8.72 -12.26 -43.94
C TYR A 278 9.77 -12.80 -42.97
N ARG A 279 10.25 -11.90 -42.10
CA ARG A 279 11.15 -12.22 -40.98
C ARG A 279 10.61 -11.64 -39.68
N LEU A 280 10.61 -12.43 -38.62
CA LEU A 280 10.20 -12.01 -37.28
C LEU A 280 11.29 -11.20 -36.60
N LEU A 281 10.89 -10.12 -35.94
CA LEU A 281 11.76 -9.33 -35.07
C LEU A 281 11.69 -9.88 -33.63
N PRO A 282 12.83 -10.04 -32.93
CA PRO A 282 12.86 -10.63 -31.58
C PRO A 282 12.23 -9.69 -30.55
N SER A 283 11.27 -10.20 -29.78
CA SER A 283 10.63 -9.48 -28.67
C SER A 283 11.54 -9.43 -27.43
N PRO A 284 11.49 -8.37 -26.58
CA PRO A 284 12.19 -8.33 -25.30
C PRO A 284 11.80 -9.50 -24.39
N GLN A 285 12.79 -10.23 -23.85
CA GLN A 285 12.54 -11.39 -22.98
C GLN A 285 12.27 -10.98 -21.53
N ASN A 286 11.33 -11.65 -20.87
CA ASN A 286 11.03 -11.44 -19.47
C ASN A 286 12.24 -11.84 -18.59
N PRO A 287 12.85 -10.91 -17.84
CA PRO A 287 13.99 -11.23 -16.98
C PRO A 287 13.63 -12.17 -15.83
N LEU A 288 12.34 -12.38 -15.54
CA LEU A 288 11.85 -13.27 -14.47
C LEU A 288 11.59 -14.72 -14.91
N ASP A 289 11.49 -14.98 -16.23
CA ASP A 289 11.23 -16.31 -16.80
C ASP A 289 12.51 -17.01 -17.29
N ALA A 290 13.69 -16.41 -17.07
CA ALA A 290 14.95 -17.10 -17.28
C ALA A 290 14.98 -18.36 -16.38
N PRO A 291 15.20 -19.56 -16.92
CA PRO A 291 15.22 -20.77 -16.10
C PRO A 291 16.29 -20.61 -15.03
N ARG A 292 15.85 -20.68 -13.77
CA ARG A 292 16.73 -20.86 -12.61
C ARG A 292 17.37 -22.25 -12.74
N ASN A 293 18.43 -22.36 -13.52
CA ASN A 293 19.38 -23.44 -13.34
C ASN A 293 20.04 -23.23 -11.98
N GLY A 294 19.56 -23.99 -11.00
CA GLY A 294 20.27 -24.18 -9.75
C GLY A 294 21.52 -25.00 -9.99
N GLY A 295 22.58 -24.68 -9.25
CA GLY A 295 23.75 -25.53 -9.10
C GLY A 295 24.93 -25.13 -9.99
N ALA A 296 26.09 -25.06 -9.33
CA ALA A 296 27.40 -24.77 -9.87
C ALA A 296 27.81 -25.67 -11.06
N ASN A 297 28.75 -25.13 -11.85
CA ASN A 297 29.54 -25.80 -12.89
C ASN A 297 28.78 -26.27 -14.14
N ALA A 298 28.74 -25.40 -15.15
CA ALA A 298 28.78 -25.81 -16.55
C ALA A 298 29.72 -24.86 -17.30
N GLU A 299 30.88 -25.39 -17.71
CA GLU A 299 31.87 -24.70 -18.54
C GLU A 299 31.23 -24.23 -19.85
N ALA A 300 31.48 -22.97 -20.21
CA ALA A 300 31.25 -22.50 -21.57
C ALA A 300 32.25 -23.19 -22.51
N PRO A 301 31.85 -23.58 -23.74
CA PRO A 301 32.79 -24.19 -24.68
C PRO A 301 33.86 -23.17 -25.10
N GLU A 302 35.12 -23.57 -24.99
CA GLU A 302 36.29 -22.77 -25.35
C GLU A 302 36.27 -22.38 -26.84
N PRO A 303 36.63 -21.14 -27.21
CA PRO A 303 36.90 -20.80 -28.60
C PRO A 303 38.27 -21.36 -29.02
N ALA A 304 38.27 -22.35 -29.92
CA ALA A 304 39.49 -22.85 -30.54
C ALA A 304 40.12 -21.80 -31.48
N PRO A 305 41.46 -21.66 -31.53
CA PRO A 305 42.14 -20.69 -32.39
C PRO A 305 42.08 -21.13 -33.86
N GLN A 306 41.50 -20.29 -34.72
CA GLN A 306 41.49 -20.52 -36.17
C GLN A 306 42.75 -19.90 -36.80
N VAL A 307 43.66 -20.76 -37.27
CA VAL A 307 44.89 -20.37 -37.97
C VAL A 307 44.54 -19.94 -39.41
N LEU A 308 44.92 -18.73 -39.79
CA LEU A 308 44.80 -18.21 -41.15
C LEU A 308 45.98 -18.70 -42.01
N HIS A 309 45.71 -19.48 -43.05
CA HIS A 309 46.67 -19.73 -44.12
C HIS A 309 46.39 -18.80 -45.31
N PRO A 310 47.37 -18.02 -45.79
CA PRO A 310 47.21 -17.19 -46.97
C PRO A 310 47.45 -18.04 -48.23
N GLY A 311 46.39 -18.29 -49.00
CA GLY A 311 46.48 -18.73 -50.40
C GLY A 311 46.03 -20.17 -50.68
N ALA A 312 44.76 -20.34 -51.02
CA ALA A 312 44.30 -21.35 -51.97
C ALA A 312 42.90 -20.97 -52.50
N LYS A 313 42.71 -21.08 -53.82
CA LYS A 313 41.49 -20.71 -54.55
C LYS A 313 40.38 -21.75 -54.38
N ASN A 314 39.15 -21.25 -54.43
CA ASN A 314 37.88 -21.98 -54.44
C ASN A 314 37.79 -23.03 -55.54
N GLU A 315 37.41 -24.25 -55.17
CA GLU A 315 36.49 -25.11 -55.93
C GLU A 315 35.55 -25.81 -54.93
N ALA A 316 34.26 -25.82 -55.25
CA ALA A 316 33.18 -26.28 -54.39
C ALA A 316 32.68 -27.66 -54.82
N SER A 317 32.58 -28.61 -53.87
CA SER A 317 31.49 -29.59 -53.82
C SER A 317 31.46 -30.34 -52.48
N SER A 318 30.38 -30.10 -51.72
CA SER A 318 29.59 -31.03 -50.87
C SER A 318 30.27 -32.07 -49.96
N ALA A 319 30.12 -31.89 -48.64
CA ALA A 319 29.44 -32.84 -47.74
C ALA A 319 29.11 -32.18 -46.39
N GLU A 320 27.97 -32.58 -45.83
CA GLU A 320 27.14 -31.90 -44.82
C GLU A 320 27.64 -32.00 -43.37
N LYS A 321 27.31 -30.97 -42.56
CA LYS A 321 26.52 -31.11 -41.31
C LYS A 321 26.19 -29.75 -40.66
N GLY A 322 24.89 -29.45 -40.60
CA GLY A 322 24.26 -29.01 -39.34
C GLY A 322 24.09 -27.52 -39.05
N GLY A 323 23.72 -26.70 -40.03
CA GLY A 323 23.12 -25.38 -39.77
C GLY A 323 21.72 -25.35 -40.38
N GLU A 324 20.67 -25.32 -39.56
CA GLU A 324 19.32 -25.09 -40.04
C GLU A 324 19.26 -23.71 -40.70
N ALA A 325 19.19 -23.72 -42.03
CA ALA A 325 18.73 -22.60 -42.81
C ALA A 325 17.30 -22.26 -42.36
N SER A 326 17.07 -21.07 -41.83
CA SER A 326 15.71 -20.57 -41.63
C SER A 326 15.03 -20.53 -42.99
N ALA A 327 14.02 -21.37 -43.19
CA ALA A 327 13.18 -21.39 -44.37
C ALA A 327 12.74 -19.95 -44.70
N ASP A 328 12.86 -19.53 -45.96
CA ASP A 328 12.22 -18.31 -46.44
C ASP A 328 10.71 -18.48 -46.24
N ASN A 329 10.18 -17.91 -45.16
CA ASN A 329 8.76 -18.00 -44.86
C ASN A 329 7.99 -17.11 -45.85
N VAL A 330 7.32 -17.74 -46.81
CA VAL A 330 6.56 -17.09 -47.89
C VAL A 330 5.12 -16.86 -47.47
N LEU A 331 4.57 -15.67 -47.74
CA LEU A 331 3.16 -15.34 -47.53
C LEU A 331 2.54 -14.64 -48.76
N PHE A 332 1.22 -14.73 -48.91
CA PHE A 332 0.46 -13.99 -49.93
C PHE A 332 -0.32 -12.84 -49.29
N VAL A 333 -0.14 -11.63 -49.81
CA VAL A 333 -0.79 -10.42 -49.29
C VAL A 333 -1.81 -9.85 -50.26
N GLY A 334 -3.04 -9.68 -49.79
CA GLY A 334 -4.08 -8.85 -50.42
C GLY A 334 -4.20 -7.50 -49.73
N TRP A 335 -5.00 -6.59 -50.30
CA TRP A 335 -5.31 -5.32 -49.65
C TRP A 335 -6.75 -5.28 -49.16
N SER A 336 -6.98 -4.64 -48.00
CA SER A 336 -8.32 -4.36 -47.47
C SER A 336 -8.36 -2.96 -46.86
N ALA A 337 -9.43 -2.20 -47.14
CA ALA A 337 -9.64 -0.88 -46.56
C ALA A 337 -9.94 -0.92 -45.04
N THR A 338 -10.26 -2.10 -44.49
CA THR A 338 -10.50 -2.30 -43.06
C THR A 338 -9.22 -2.37 -42.22
N VAL A 339 -8.06 -2.60 -42.84
CA VAL A 339 -6.76 -2.68 -42.16
C VAL A 339 -6.09 -1.31 -42.21
N LEU A 340 -5.63 -0.78 -41.08
CA LEU A 340 -4.93 0.52 -41.03
C LEU A 340 -3.51 0.45 -41.62
N GLU A 341 -2.99 1.62 -41.98
CA GLU A 341 -1.62 1.78 -42.48
C GLU A 341 -0.58 1.22 -41.48
N SER A 342 0.48 0.62 -42.00
CA SER A 342 1.56 -0.04 -41.22
C SER A 342 1.15 -1.26 -40.38
N HIS A 343 -0.07 -1.77 -40.56
CA HIS A 343 -0.56 -2.99 -39.91
C HIS A 343 -0.78 -4.12 -40.92
N VAL A 344 -0.72 -5.36 -40.41
CA VAL A 344 -0.96 -6.58 -41.16
C VAL A 344 -1.91 -7.49 -40.38
N PHE A 345 -2.84 -8.10 -41.09
CA PHE A 345 -3.83 -9.01 -40.53
C PHE A 345 -3.66 -10.42 -41.11
N PHE A 346 -3.63 -11.43 -40.23
CA PHE A 346 -3.56 -12.85 -40.60
C PHE A 346 -4.89 -13.54 -40.27
N PRO A 347 -5.71 -13.93 -41.27
CA PRO A 347 -7.02 -14.53 -41.02
C PRO A 347 -6.97 -15.94 -40.42
N SER A 348 -5.92 -16.71 -40.72
CA SER A 348 -5.81 -18.13 -40.33
C SER A 348 -4.84 -18.37 -39.17
N GLY A 349 -4.28 -17.31 -38.57
CA GLY A 349 -3.17 -17.40 -37.61
C GLY A 349 -1.88 -17.91 -38.26
N LEU A 350 -0.74 -17.73 -37.60
CA LEU A 350 0.56 -18.22 -38.08
C LEU A 350 1.35 -18.85 -36.92
N GLU A 351 1.90 -20.05 -37.13
CA GLU A 351 2.69 -20.78 -36.13
C GLU A 351 3.94 -19.98 -35.74
N GLY A 352 4.06 -19.61 -34.46
CA GLY A 352 5.20 -18.83 -33.93
C GLY A 352 5.06 -17.31 -33.98
N VAL A 353 3.94 -16.76 -34.49
CA VAL A 353 3.66 -15.31 -34.49
C VAL A 353 2.57 -14.99 -33.49
N GLN A 354 2.90 -14.19 -32.48
CA GLN A 354 1.94 -13.68 -31.50
C GLN A 354 1.34 -12.34 -31.96
N ASP A 355 0.16 -12.04 -31.42
CA ASP A 355 -0.50 -10.76 -31.63
C ASP A 355 0.42 -9.59 -31.25
N TRP A 356 0.33 -8.48 -31.99
CA TRP A 356 1.11 -7.26 -31.76
C TRP A 356 2.63 -7.36 -32.00
N HIS A 357 3.11 -8.45 -32.61
CA HIS A 357 4.50 -8.59 -33.08
C HIS A 357 4.79 -7.71 -34.29
N TRP A 358 6.08 -7.42 -34.51
CA TRP A 358 6.56 -6.75 -35.72
C TRP A 358 7.12 -7.78 -36.70
N ILE A 359 6.67 -7.70 -37.95
CA ILE A 359 7.21 -8.48 -39.06
C ILE A 359 7.90 -7.56 -40.05
N HIS A 360 9.09 -7.96 -40.48
CA HIS A 360 9.77 -7.35 -41.61
C HIS A 360 9.34 -8.07 -42.88
N VAL A 361 8.85 -7.33 -43.88
CA VAL A 361 8.30 -7.91 -45.11
C VAL A 361 9.06 -7.38 -46.32
N THR A 362 9.52 -8.30 -47.17
CA THR A 362 10.27 -7.99 -48.40
C THR A 362 9.49 -8.50 -49.61
N SER A 363 9.29 -7.64 -50.62
CA SER A 363 8.57 -8.03 -51.83
C SER A 363 9.41 -8.90 -52.76
N THR A 364 8.87 -10.03 -53.22
CA THR A 364 9.53 -10.92 -54.20
C THR A 364 9.12 -10.61 -55.65
N GLY A 365 8.19 -9.67 -55.86
CA GLY A 365 7.76 -9.19 -57.19
C GLY A 365 6.73 -10.06 -57.91
N GLU A 366 6.41 -11.26 -57.41
CA GLU A 366 5.39 -12.14 -58.00
C GLU A 366 3.95 -11.68 -57.65
N ARG A 367 3.09 -11.58 -58.67
CA ARG A 367 1.67 -11.19 -58.56
C ARG A 367 0.77 -12.36 -59.01
N LYS A 368 -0.28 -12.65 -58.25
CA LYS A 368 -1.32 -13.64 -58.59
C LYS A 368 -2.71 -13.02 -58.50
N MET A 369 -3.65 -13.51 -59.28
CA MET A 369 -5.06 -13.10 -59.21
C MET A 369 -5.82 -13.95 -58.19
N ALA A 370 -6.89 -13.40 -57.62
CA ALA A 370 -7.76 -14.11 -56.66
C ALA A 370 -8.32 -15.40 -57.24
N SER A 371 -8.60 -15.45 -58.55
CA SER A 371 -9.02 -16.64 -59.27
C SER A 371 -8.02 -17.80 -59.20
N ASP A 372 -6.74 -17.53 -58.96
CA ASP A 372 -5.66 -18.53 -58.91
C ASP A 372 -5.44 -19.08 -57.49
N LEU A 373 -6.06 -18.45 -56.48
CA LEU A 373 -5.84 -18.70 -55.06
C LEU A 373 -7.09 -19.23 -54.32
N PHE A 374 -8.30 -18.90 -54.81
CA PHE A 374 -9.57 -19.27 -54.16
C PHE A 374 -10.43 -20.14 -55.08
N THR A 375 -11.08 -21.17 -54.53
CA THR A 375 -11.87 -22.16 -55.31
C THR A 375 -13.28 -21.69 -55.68
N ASP A 376 -13.81 -20.65 -55.03
CA ASP A 376 -15.14 -20.09 -55.30
C ASP A 376 -15.09 -18.56 -55.39
N THR A 377 -15.17 -18.01 -56.61
CA THR A 377 -15.23 -16.56 -56.85
C THR A 377 -16.67 -16.02 -56.99
N LYS A 378 -17.70 -16.88 -56.86
CA LYS A 378 -19.12 -16.52 -57.08
C LYS A 378 -19.98 -16.38 -55.82
N ALA A 379 -19.48 -16.66 -54.62
CA ALA A 379 -20.21 -16.43 -53.38
C ALA A 379 -19.91 -15.02 -52.81
N ALA A 380 -20.23 -13.98 -53.58
CA ALA A 380 -19.88 -12.60 -53.21
C ALA A 380 -20.95 -11.56 -53.60
N VAL A 381 -22.24 -11.84 -53.36
CA VAL A 381 -23.27 -10.78 -53.27
C VAL A 381 -24.38 -11.27 -52.34
N GLN A 382 -24.34 -10.88 -51.06
CA GLN A 382 -25.50 -10.61 -50.21
C GLN A 382 -25.05 -9.97 -48.89
N PRO A 383 -25.49 -8.75 -48.55
CA PRO A 383 -25.33 -8.19 -47.22
C PRO A 383 -26.48 -8.74 -46.35
N ASN A 384 -26.38 -9.99 -45.90
CA ASN A 384 -27.34 -10.49 -44.93
C ASN A 384 -26.92 -9.99 -43.54
N GLY A 385 -27.65 -8.97 -43.10
CA GLY A 385 -27.62 -8.47 -41.75
C GLY A 385 -27.98 -9.57 -40.75
N THR A 386 -26.97 -10.08 -40.11
CA THR A 386 -27.05 -10.59 -38.74
C THR A 386 -25.69 -10.31 -38.14
N ASN A 387 -25.60 -9.19 -37.42
CA ASN A 387 -24.51 -8.94 -36.50
C ASN A 387 -24.32 -10.22 -35.66
N PRO A 388 -23.15 -10.88 -35.66
CA PRO A 388 -22.85 -11.74 -34.53
C PRO A 388 -22.94 -10.83 -33.32
N SER A 389 -23.87 -11.10 -32.42
CA SER A 389 -24.02 -10.34 -31.18
C SER A 389 -22.64 -10.13 -30.58
N PRO A 390 -22.22 -8.88 -30.27
CA PRO A 390 -20.97 -8.69 -29.55
C PRO A 390 -21.03 -9.59 -28.32
N SER A 391 -20.02 -10.44 -28.15
CA SER A 391 -19.88 -11.20 -26.91
C SER A 391 -20.07 -10.21 -25.76
N PRO A 392 -20.92 -10.54 -24.77
CA PRO A 392 -21.28 -9.58 -23.74
C PRO A 392 -19.97 -9.05 -23.12
N PRO A 393 -19.78 -7.72 -23.04
CA PRO A 393 -18.56 -7.16 -22.47
C PRO A 393 -18.36 -7.80 -21.09
N GLU A 394 -17.26 -8.52 -20.92
CA GLU A 394 -17.02 -9.40 -19.76
C GLU A 394 -17.08 -8.68 -18.40
N THR A 395 -17.15 -7.34 -18.38
CA THR A 395 -17.36 -6.54 -17.17
C THR A 395 -18.10 -5.25 -17.49
N VAL A 396 -19.45 -5.26 -17.54
CA VAL A 396 -20.21 -4.01 -17.49
C VAL A 396 -20.12 -3.45 -16.08
N LEU A 397 -19.26 -2.46 -15.89
CA LEU A 397 -19.15 -1.70 -14.64
C LEU A 397 -20.28 -0.68 -14.60
N SER A 398 -21.36 -0.99 -13.90
CA SER A 398 -22.53 -0.12 -13.81
C SER A 398 -22.33 0.98 -12.79
N GLY A 399 -22.83 2.18 -13.08
CA GLY A 399 -22.62 3.37 -12.24
C GLY A 399 -21.25 4.05 -12.35
N VAL A 400 -20.32 3.53 -13.17
CA VAL A 400 -18.98 4.13 -13.41
C VAL A 400 -18.75 4.44 -14.89
N GLU A 401 -19.80 4.32 -15.70
CA GLU A 401 -19.73 4.42 -17.16
C GLU A 401 -19.28 5.81 -17.64
N GLU A 402 -19.72 6.87 -16.96
CA GLU A 402 -19.30 8.25 -17.23
C GLU A 402 -17.79 8.42 -17.03
N ILE A 403 -17.22 7.88 -15.94
CA ILE A 403 -15.77 7.94 -15.67
C ILE A 403 -14.98 7.15 -16.72
N VAL A 404 -15.48 5.99 -17.14
CA VAL A 404 -14.83 5.19 -18.18
C VAL A 404 -14.89 5.91 -19.53
N GLU A 405 -16.03 6.51 -19.88
CA GLU A 405 -16.21 7.24 -21.14
C GLU A 405 -15.33 8.49 -21.20
N ASP A 406 -15.33 9.31 -20.15
CA ASP A 406 -14.48 10.50 -20.04
C ASP A 406 -13.00 10.14 -20.05
N GLY A 407 -12.61 9.12 -19.28
CA GLY A 407 -11.25 8.59 -19.27
C GLY A 407 -10.80 8.09 -20.64
N THR A 408 -11.64 7.33 -21.36
CA THR A 408 -11.33 6.88 -22.72
C THR A 408 -11.20 8.06 -23.68
N LYS A 409 -12.14 9.02 -23.67
CA LYS A 409 -12.06 10.22 -24.54
C LYS A 409 -10.80 11.04 -24.29
N HIS A 410 -10.45 11.26 -23.03
CA HIS A 410 -9.26 11.98 -22.62
C HIS A 410 -7.98 11.28 -23.10
N LEU A 411 -7.88 9.96 -22.88
CA LEU A 411 -6.72 9.17 -23.30
C LEU A 411 -6.57 9.11 -24.83
N VAL A 412 -7.68 8.98 -25.57
CA VAL A 412 -7.66 9.03 -27.05
C VAL A 412 -7.20 10.40 -27.56
N ALA A 413 -7.66 11.49 -26.94
CA ALA A 413 -7.20 12.84 -27.27
C ALA A 413 -5.69 13.01 -27.01
N ASN A 414 -5.19 12.47 -25.89
CA ASN A 414 -3.75 12.51 -25.56
C ASN A 414 -2.89 11.66 -26.50
N PHE A 415 -3.41 10.53 -26.99
CA PHE A 415 -2.74 9.74 -28.04
C PHE A 415 -2.58 10.54 -29.35
N ALA A 416 -3.54 11.42 -29.68
CA ALA A 416 -3.51 12.25 -30.89
C ALA A 416 -2.58 13.47 -30.79
N VAL A 417 -2.36 14.04 -29.61
CA VAL A 417 -1.64 15.31 -29.40
C VAL A 417 -0.11 15.15 -29.26
N HIS A 418 0.43 13.94 -29.33
CA HIS A 418 1.85 13.59 -29.08
C HIS A 418 2.27 13.55 -27.59
N SER A 419 1.94 12.44 -26.93
CA SER A 419 2.75 11.71 -25.93
C SER A 419 3.80 12.50 -25.16
N LEU A 420 3.33 13.08 -24.08
CA LEU A 420 3.85 13.11 -22.72
C LEU A 420 2.62 13.56 -21.96
N ASP A 421 2.17 12.83 -20.93
CA ASP A 421 1.00 13.10 -20.07
C ASP A 421 -0.16 12.08 -20.24
N ARG A 422 -0.85 11.56 -19.23
CA ARG A 422 -0.70 11.41 -17.78
C ARG A 422 -1.94 10.60 -17.29
N VAL A 423 -1.69 9.59 -16.44
CA VAL A 423 -2.50 8.96 -15.34
C VAL A 423 -3.97 8.51 -15.46
N VAL A 424 -4.28 7.50 -14.63
CA VAL A 424 -5.47 7.46 -13.76
C VAL A 424 -5.09 6.93 -12.36
N HIS A 425 -5.66 7.48 -11.26
CA HIS A 425 -5.43 7.22 -9.81
C HIS A 425 -6.64 6.56 -9.11
N GLY A 426 -6.55 6.28 -7.78
CA GLY A 426 -7.62 5.63 -6.99
C GLY A 426 -8.05 6.28 -5.67
N SER A 427 -9.11 5.70 -5.08
CA SER A 427 -9.67 5.91 -3.73
C SER A 427 -10.33 4.62 -3.17
N THR A 428 -10.08 4.29 -1.90
CA THR A 428 -10.60 3.16 -1.08
C THR A 428 -10.49 1.72 -1.66
N GLN A 429 -10.17 0.75 -0.81
CA GLN A 429 -10.06 -0.65 -1.22
C GLN A 429 -11.44 -1.20 -1.60
N GLY A 430 -11.53 -1.84 -2.76
CA GLY A 430 -12.71 -2.64 -3.14
C GLY A 430 -13.79 -1.98 -4.00
N VAL A 431 -13.56 -0.77 -4.56
CA VAL A 431 -14.51 -0.10 -5.47
C VAL A 431 -14.39 -0.54 -6.95
N GLY A 432 -13.47 -1.45 -7.27
CA GLY A 432 -13.31 -1.97 -8.62
C GLY A 432 -12.36 -1.17 -9.51
N LYS A 433 -11.37 -0.45 -8.93
CA LYS A 433 -10.33 0.31 -9.66
C LYS A 433 -9.63 -0.49 -10.74
N THR A 434 -9.19 -1.70 -10.39
CA THR A 434 -8.53 -2.62 -11.32
C THR A 434 -9.46 -2.95 -12.49
N SER A 435 -10.76 -3.12 -12.23
CA SER A 435 -11.76 -3.37 -13.26
C SER A 435 -11.97 -2.14 -14.15
N ILE A 436 -12.03 -0.93 -13.58
CA ILE A 436 -12.15 0.33 -14.32
C ILE A 436 -10.93 0.54 -15.23
N ALA A 437 -9.72 0.38 -14.69
CA ALA A 437 -8.47 0.50 -15.44
C ALA A 437 -8.42 -0.50 -16.61
N ARG A 438 -8.83 -1.76 -16.39
CA ARG A 438 -8.93 -2.77 -17.44
C ARG A 438 -10.02 -2.47 -18.47
N ALA A 439 -11.16 -1.92 -18.05
CA ALA A 439 -12.25 -1.55 -18.95
C ALA A 439 -11.83 -0.40 -19.88
N ILE A 440 -11.18 0.65 -19.33
CA ILE A 440 -10.61 1.74 -20.12
C ILE A 440 -9.58 1.20 -21.11
N ALA A 441 -8.65 0.35 -20.65
CA ALA A 441 -7.63 -0.24 -21.50
C ALA A 441 -8.23 -1.10 -22.63
N LYS A 442 -9.25 -1.91 -22.34
CA LYS A 442 -9.97 -2.70 -23.35
C LYS A 442 -10.65 -1.82 -24.39
N ARG A 443 -11.30 -0.72 -23.97
CA ARG A 443 -11.89 0.26 -24.92
C ARG A 443 -10.82 0.90 -25.82
N LEU A 444 -9.64 1.18 -25.29
CA LEU A 444 -8.51 1.74 -26.07
C LEU A 444 -7.86 0.72 -27.02
N GLU A 445 -7.95 -0.56 -26.70
CA GLU A 445 -7.51 -1.64 -27.57
C GLU A 445 -8.48 -1.88 -28.74
N GLU A 446 -9.78 -1.73 -28.48
CA GLU A 446 -10.85 -1.90 -29.47
C GLU A 446 -11.10 -0.64 -30.33
N ASP A 447 -10.75 0.56 -29.84
CA ASP A 447 -10.93 1.81 -30.60
C ASP A 447 -10.01 1.85 -31.85
N PRO A 448 -10.58 1.94 -33.06
CA PRO A 448 -9.83 1.99 -34.31
C PRO A 448 -8.84 3.16 -34.42
N ARG A 449 -9.01 4.21 -33.60
CA ARG A 449 -8.11 5.37 -33.62
C ARG A 449 -6.78 5.12 -32.89
N THR A 450 -6.75 4.15 -31.98
CA THR A 450 -5.59 3.90 -31.11
C THR A 450 -4.98 2.51 -31.30
N TYR A 451 -5.76 1.44 -31.43
CA TYR A 451 -5.29 0.03 -31.42
C TYR A 451 -4.10 -0.17 -30.47
N ALA A 452 -4.29 0.26 -29.22
CA ALA A 452 -3.23 0.28 -28.24
C ALA A 452 -2.97 -1.13 -27.69
N TYR A 453 -1.71 -1.53 -27.61
CA TYR A 453 -1.34 -2.72 -26.85
C TYR A 453 -1.52 -2.44 -25.36
N THR A 454 -2.14 -3.36 -24.62
CA THR A 454 -2.35 -3.20 -23.19
C THR A 454 -1.44 -4.16 -22.43
N HIS A 455 -0.69 -3.64 -21.44
CA HIS A 455 0.15 -4.45 -20.57
C HIS A 455 -0.22 -4.21 -19.11
N TYR A 456 -0.63 -5.28 -18.42
CA TYR A 456 -1.09 -5.24 -17.04
C TYR A 456 -0.05 -5.79 -16.08
N VAL A 457 0.25 -5.04 -15.01
CA VAL A 457 1.18 -5.44 -13.94
C VAL A 457 0.55 -5.20 -12.58
N ASP A 458 0.56 -6.22 -11.72
CA ASP A 458 0.21 -6.08 -10.30
C ASP A 458 1.48 -5.99 -9.45
N PHE A 459 1.62 -4.91 -8.68
CA PHE A 459 2.78 -4.66 -7.81
C PHE A 459 2.67 -5.29 -6.42
N LYS A 460 1.52 -5.86 -6.04
CA LYS A 460 1.34 -6.54 -4.75
C LYS A 460 2.41 -7.62 -4.47
N PRO A 461 2.71 -8.57 -5.38
CA PRO A 461 3.74 -9.59 -5.16
C PRO A 461 5.19 -9.06 -5.24
N TYR A 462 5.39 -7.81 -5.65
CA TYR A 462 6.72 -7.20 -5.80
C TYR A 462 7.11 -6.29 -4.62
N SER A 463 6.20 -6.05 -3.68
CA SER A 463 6.42 -5.16 -2.52
C SER A 463 7.64 -5.56 -1.66
N GLU A 464 7.87 -6.86 -1.48
CA GLU A 464 8.96 -7.41 -0.65
C GLU A 464 10.22 -7.80 -1.43
N LYS A 465 10.22 -7.69 -2.77
CA LYS A 465 11.36 -8.14 -3.59
C LYS A 465 12.55 -7.17 -3.51
N PRO A 466 13.80 -7.64 -3.72
CA PRO A 466 14.98 -6.76 -3.73
C PRO A 466 14.84 -5.58 -4.71
N VAL A 467 15.46 -4.44 -4.40
CA VAL A 467 15.41 -3.23 -5.23
C VAL A 467 15.95 -3.50 -6.63
N GLU A 468 17.01 -4.30 -6.75
CA GLU A 468 17.62 -4.65 -8.03
C GLU A 468 16.64 -5.40 -8.96
N THR A 469 15.83 -6.30 -8.41
CA THR A 469 14.76 -6.99 -9.14
C THR A 469 13.67 -6.01 -9.60
N LEU A 470 13.37 -4.98 -8.81
CA LEU A 470 12.42 -3.93 -9.21
C LEU A 470 13.01 -3.02 -10.29
N LYS A 471 14.30 -2.70 -10.23
CA LYS A 471 15.01 -1.93 -11.26
C LYS A 471 14.98 -2.66 -12.61
N THR A 472 15.28 -3.96 -12.63
CA THR A 472 15.22 -4.76 -13.86
C THR A 472 13.79 -4.88 -14.40
N LEU A 473 12.81 -5.01 -13.51
CA LEU A 473 11.38 -5.02 -13.87
C LEU A 473 10.96 -3.69 -14.51
N PHE A 474 11.25 -2.54 -13.90
CA PHE A 474 10.89 -1.23 -14.47
C PHE A 474 11.52 -1.00 -15.85
N ARG A 475 12.78 -1.41 -16.04
CA ARG A 475 13.44 -1.35 -17.34
C ARG A 475 12.73 -2.25 -18.37
N TYR A 476 12.44 -3.49 -18.02
CA TYR A 476 11.74 -4.44 -18.89
C TYR A 476 10.35 -3.94 -19.31
N LEU A 477 9.56 -3.44 -18.35
CA LEU A 477 8.23 -2.89 -18.61
C LEU A 477 8.29 -1.69 -19.57
N TYR A 478 9.32 -0.86 -19.42
CA TYR A 478 9.58 0.23 -20.35
C TYR A 478 9.98 -0.27 -21.74
N GLU A 479 10.85 -1.27 -21.85
CA GLU A 479 11.28 -1.86 -23.13
C GLU A 479 10.11 -2.50 -23.89
N ILE A 480 9.22 -3.22 -23.20
CA ILE A 480 8.00 -3.77 -23.79
C ILE A 480 7.06 -2.68 -24.29
N ALA A 481 6.85 -1.62 -23.50
CA ALA A 481 6.05 -0.48 -23.94
C ALA A 481 6.69 0.27 -25.11
N CYS A 482 8.01 0.23 -25.22
CA CYS A 482 8.72 0.76 -26.37
C CYS A 482 8.53 -0.09 -27.62
N TRP A 483 8.49 -1.41 -27.45
CA TRP A 483 8.30 -2.36 -28.53
C TRP A 483 6.88 -2.32 -29.11
N HIS A 484 5.84 -2.38 -28.27
CA HIS A 484 4.45 -2.57 -28.74
C HIS A 484 3.67 -1.28 -28.99
N ARG A 485 4.33 -0.20 -29.40
CA ARG A 485 3.67 1.12 -29.55
C ARG A 485 2.59 1.13 -30.63
N PRO A 486 1.47 1.87 -30.43
CA PRO A 486 1.04 2.57 -29.21
C PRO A 486 0.69 1.62 -28.05
N THR A 487 1.04 2.00 -26.80
CA THR A 487 0.88 1.13 -25.62
C THR A 487 0.22 1.83 -24.43
N VAL A 488 -0.61 1.09 -23.69
CA VAL A 488 -1.17 1.44 -22.38
C VAL A 488 -0.57 0.52 -21.32
N LEU A 489 0.19 1.08 -20.38
CA LEU A 489 0.73 0.39 -19.21
C LEU A 489 -0.21 0.57 -18.03
N ILE A 490 -0.65 -0.54 -17.42
CA ILE A 490 -1.47 -0.53 -16.20
C ILE A 490 -0.62 -1.00 -15.02
N PHE A 491 -0.42 -0.11 -14.07
CA PHE A 491 0.26 -0.33 -12.80
C PHE A 491 -0.78 -0.49 -11.69
N ASP A 492 -1.09 -1.72 -11.30
CA ASP A 492 -2.04 -1.99 -10.22
C ASP A 492 -1.33 -2.05 -8.86
N ASN A 493 -1.97 -1.50 -7.82
CA ASN A 493 -1.47 -1.48 -6.43
C ASN A 493 -0.10 -0.80 -6.28
N LEU A 494 0.10 0.34 -6.95
CA LEU A 494 1.38 1.05 -6.97
C LEU A 494 1.79 1.54 -5.57
N ASP A 495 0.82 1.80 -4.69
CA ASP A 495 1.02 2.17 -3.28
C ASP A 495 1.80 1.12 -2.47
N LYS A 496 1.77 -0.16 -2.89
CA LYS A 496 2.49 -1.23 -2.18
C LYS A 496 4.00 -1.18 -2.40
N VAL A 497 4.46 -0.58 -3.51
CA VAL A 497 5.87 -0.41 -3.86
C VAL A 497 6.33 1.02 -3.59
N LEU A 498 5.52 2.03 -3.96
CA LEU A 498 5.77 3.46 -3.74
C LEU A 498 5.07 3.96 -2.46
N LYS A 499 5.39 3.35 -1.32
CA LYS A 499 4.77 3.70 -0.03
C LYS A 499 5.08 5.14 0.39
N ALA A 500 4.09 5.82 0.97
CA ALA A 500 4.28 7.10 1.65
C ALA A 500 5.36 7.03 2.74
N GLU A 501 6.15 8.10 2.86
CA GLU A 501 7.14 8.22 3.93
C GLU A 501 6.42 8.28 5.28
N VAL A 502 6.83 7.41 6.20
CA VAL A 502 6.35 7.43 7.58
C VAL A 502 7.48 7.99 8.42
N GLU A 503 7.22 9.07 9.16
CA GLU A 503 8.24 9.79 9.95
C GLU A 503 8.99 8.89 10.95
N HIS A 504 8.39 7.77 11.34
CA HIS A 504 8.90 6.86 12.39
C HIS A 504 9.35 5.49 11.85
N ALA A 505 9.53 5.35 10.54
CA ALA A 505 10.07 4.14 9.91
C ALA A 505 11.12 4.48 8.86
N ASP A 506 12.14 3.63 8.73
CA ASP A 506 13.16 3.78 7.70
C ASP A 506 12.54 3.67 6.29
N SER A 507 12.22 4.83 5.73
CA SER A 507 11.61 4.98 4.40
C SER A 507 12.67 5.01 3.29
N PHE A 508 13.93 4.65 3.59
CA PHE A 508 15.03 4.68 2.62
C PHE A 508 14.77 3.77 1.42
N ARG A 509 14.25 2.56 1.66
CA ARG A 509 13.91 1.62 0.59
C ARG A 509 12.79 2.15 -0.30
N SER A 510 11.70 2.66 0.27
CA SER A 510 10.57 3.20 -0.50
C SER A 510 10.97 4.44 -1.28
N ARG A 511 11.77 5.34 -0.68
CA ARG A 511 12.33 6.50 -1.36
C ARG A 511 13.22 6.11 -2.53
N HIS A 512 14.16 5.19 -2.32
CA HIS A 512 15.08 4.75 -3.37
C HIS A 512 14.35 4.05 -4.54
N ILE A 513 13.36 3.20 -4.25
CA ILE A 513 12.51 2.61 -5.30
C ILE A 513 11.72 3.69 -6.04
N THR A 514 11.21 4.70 -5.34
CA THR A 514 10.49 5.82 -5.95
C THR A 514 11.40 6.64 -6.86
N GLU A 515 12.62 6.93 -6.44
CA GLU A 515 13.64 7.62 -7.26
C GLU A 515 13.98 6.82 -8.53
N LEU A 516 14.13 5.49 -8.42
CA LEU A 516 14.34 4.62 -9.59
C LEU A 516 13.15 4.62 -10.56
N PHE A 517 11.92 4.58 -10.02
CA PHE A 517 10.71 4.66 -10.83
C PHE A 517 10.61 6.01 -11.54
N ILE A 518 10.86 7.11 -10.82
CA ILE A 518 10.91 8.46 -11.39
C ILE A 518 11.98 8.55 -12.49
N ALA A 519 13.18 8.01 -12.25
CA ALA A 519 14.26 8.06 -13.23
C ALA A 519 13.91 7.35 -14.55
N GLN A 520 13.06 6.31 -14.51
CA GLN A 520 12.65 5.57 -15.71
C GLN A 520 11.45 6.20 -16.43
N TYR A 521 10.49 6.78 -15.69
CA TYR A 521 9.19 7.20 -16.24
C TYR A 521 8.94 8.73 -16.21
N SER A 522 9.84 9.53 -15.64
CA SER A 522 9.70 11.00 -15.60
C SER A 522 10.01 11.65 -16.95
N SER A 523 9.28 12.75 -17.26
CA SER A 523 9.51 13.60 -18.43
C SER A 523 10.92 14.22 -18.47
N GLY A 524 11.57 14.35 -17.30
CA GLY A 524 12.95 14.87 -17.17
C GLY A 524 14.07 13.85 -17.42
N ALA A 525 13.76 12.56 -17.57
CA ALA A 525 14.74 11.52 -17.86
C ALA A 525 15.20 11.62 -19.33
N ARG A 526 16.21 12.45 -19.59
CA ARG A 526 16.76 12.75 -20.93
C ARG A 526 17.57 11.58 -21.50
N MET A 527 16.89 10.48 -21.84
CA MET A 527 17.39 9.40 -22.71
C MET A 527 16.40 9.10 -23.85
N ILE A 528 15.59 10.09 -24.26
CA ILE A 528 14.55 9.88 -25.28
C ILE A 528 14.90 10.70 -26.55
N PRO A 529 15.23 10.04 -27.67
CA PRO A 529 15.20 10.67 -28.98
C PRO A 529 13.78 11.18 -29.29
N SER A 530 13.67 12.39 -29.86
CA SER A 530 12.42 13.12 -30.16
C SER A 530 11.35 12.38 -30.97
N ASN A 531 11.67 11.20 -31.51
CA ASN A 531 10.80 10.42 -32.39
C ASN A 531 9.95 9.36 -31.67
N PHE A 532 10.08 9.23 -30.35
CA PHE A 532 9.47 8.15 -29.56
C PHE A 532 8.22 8.57 -28.76
N ARG A 533 7.14 8.94 -29.45
CA ARG A 533 5.81 9.32 -28.88
C ARG A 533 4.80 8.13 -28.95
N ARG A 534 3.94 7.95 -27.92
CA ARG A 534 2.68 7.11 -27.79
C ARG A 534 2.69 6.02 -26.70
N ILE A 535 3.06 6.37 -25.46
CA ILE A 535 2.89 5.48 -24.28
C ILE A 535 2.03 6.21 -23.23
N VAL A 536 1.01 5.52 -22.70
CA VAL A 536 0.15 6.00 -21.61
C VAL A 536 0.31 5.10 -20.39
N MET A 537 0.34 5.69 -19.20
CA MET A 537 0.43 4.98 -17.92
C MET A 537 -0.81 5.21 -17.07
N ILE A 538 -1.38 4.14 -16.53
CA ILE A 538 -2.56 4.11 -15.65
C ILE A 538 -2.09 3.49 -14.33
N GLY A 539 -2.23 4.18 -13.19
CA GLY A 539 -1.67 3.75 -11.90
C GLY A 539 -2.71 3.71 -10.77
N THR A 540 -3.09 2.52 -10.30
CA THR A 540 -4.04 2.42 -9.18
C THR A 540 -3.32 2.53 -7.82
N ALA A 541 -3.93 3.24 -6.88
CA ALA A 541 -3.46 3.38 -5.51
C ALA A 541 -4.65 3.43 -4.53
N GLU A 542 -4.42 3.11 -3.26
CA GLU A 542 -5.45 3.13 -2.23
C GLU A 542 -6.00 4.55 -1.96
N SER A 543 -5.09 5.50 -1.75
CA SER A 543 -5.37 6.93 -1.58
C SER A 543 -4.26 7.76 -2.23
N GLN A 544 -4.51 9.04 -2.49
CA GLN A 544 -3.46 9.97 -2.90
C GLN A 544 -2.34 10.04 -1.84
N THR A 545 -2.70 10.01 -0.56
CA THR A 545 -1.76 10.11 0.57
C THR A 545 -0.99 8.82 0.85
N SER A 546 -1.38 7.68 0.29
CA SER A 546 -0.65 6.41 0.46
C SER A 546 0.57 6.30 -0.44
N LEU A 547 0.64 7.13 -1.49
CA LEU A 547 1.78 7.20 -2.40
C LEU A 547 2.89 8.10 -1.83
N HIS A 548 4.13 7.81 -2.20
CA HIS A 548 5.29 8.62 -1.85
C HIS A 548 5.16 10.07 -2.33
N ALA A 549 5.53 11.05 -1.48
CA ALA A 549 5.37 12.47 -1.77
C ALA A 549 6.09 12.91 -3.07
N LEU A 550 7.27 12.33 -3.35
CA LEU A 550 8.04 12.60 -4.57
C LEU A 550 7.23 12.34 -5.86
N ALA A 551 6.38 11.31 -5.89
CA ALA A 551 5.55 11.00 -7.04
C ALA A 551 4.55 12.13 -7.38
N HIS A 552 4.08 12.84 -6.35
CA HIS A 552 3.21 14.02 -6.49
C HIS A 552 3.99 15.26 -6.90
N THR A 553 5.13 15.52 -6.25
CA THR A 553 5.92 16.74 -6.49
C THR A 553 6.48 16.85 -7.91
N LEU A 554 6.82 15.71 -8.52
CA LEU A 554 7.40 15.68 -9.87
C LEU A 554 6.36 15.55 -10.98
N HIS A 555 5.07 15.61 -10.63
CA HIS A 555 3.94 15.58 -11.57
C HIS A 555 4.00 14.43 -12.60
N ILE A 556 4.65 13.31 -12.26
CA ILE A 556 4.54 12.04 -13.03
C ILE A 556 3.07 11.73 -13.24
N PHE A 557 2.29 12.08 -12.21
CA PHE A 557 0.86 11.99 -12.24
C PHE A 557 0.14 13.35 -12.23
N GLN A 558 -0.65 13.68 -13.28
CA GLN A 558 -1.39 14.94 -13.48
C GLN A 558 -2.86 14.86 -13.08
N GLU A 559 -3.59 13.88 -13.62
CA GLU A 559 -5.03 13.77 -13.43
C GLU A 559 -5.33 12.75 -12.33
N ILE A 560 -6.15 13.16 -11.38
CA ILE A 560 -6.56 12.35 -10.23
C ILE A 560 -8.09 12.23 -10.28
N TYR A 561 -8.59 11.02 -10.53
CA TYR A 561 -10.02 10.72 -10.45
C TYR A 561 -10.32 10.11 -9.08
N HIS A 562 -11.19 10.75 -8.31
CA HIS A 562 -11.63 10.24 -7.01
C HIS A 562 -12.90 9.40 -7.21
N ILE A 563 -12.78 8.09 -7.07
CA ILE A 563 -13.91 7.17 -7.22
C ILE A 563 -14.71 7.19 -5.91
N GLN A 564 -15.90 7.76 -5.96
CA GLN A 564 -16.79 7.78 -4.81
C GLN A 564 -17.45 6.41 -4.62
N PRO A 565 -17.80 6.01 -3.38
CA PRO A 565 -18.62 4.84 -3.14
C PRO A 565 -19.92 4.90 -3.95
N PRO A 566 -20.42 3.76 -4.45
CA PRO A 566 -21.59 3.76 -5.35
C PRO A 566 -22.84 4.30 -4.63
N ASN A 567 -23.51 5.25 -5.29
CA ASN A 567 -24.81 5.79 -4.86
C ASN A 567 -25.91 4.72 -4.86
N LYS A 568 -27.07 4.99 -4.25
CA LYS A 568 -28.19 4.04 -4.17
C LYS A 568 -28.59 3.47 -5.54
N ASP A 569 -28.71 4.33 -6.54
CA ASP A 569 -29.09 3.92 -7.90
C ASP A 569 -27.96 3.11 -8.57
N ALA A 570 -26.70 3.51 -8.40
CA ALA A 570 -25.55 2.74 -8.87
C ALA A 570 -25.48 1.35 -8.22
N ARG A 571 -25.73 1.23 -6.91
CA ARG A 571 -25.79 -0.06 -6.20
C ARG A 571 -26.90 -0.95 -6.75
N LYS A 572 -28.07 -0.38 -7.04
CA LYS A 572 -29.18 -1.10 -7.67
C LYS A 572 -28.77 -1.66 -9.03
N GLU A 573 -28.17 -0.84 -9.89
CA GLU A 573 -27.71 -1.28 -11.21
C GLU A 573 -26.64 -2.37 -11.11
N ILE A 574 -25.67 -2.21 -10.20
CA ILE A 574 -24.63 -3.22 -9.94
C ILE A 574 -25.27 -4.54 -9.52
N LEU A 575 -26.24 -4.53 -8.59
CA LEU A 575 -26.92 -5.74 -8.14
C LEU A 575 -27.71 -6.43 -9.26
N VAL A 576 -28.44 -5.67 -10.08
CA VAL A 576 -29.18 -6.20 -11.23
C VAL A 576 -28.21 -6.89 -12.20
N ASN A 577 -27.11 -6.24 -12.55
CA ASN A 577 -26.16 -6.77 -13.50
C ASN A 577 -25.38 -7.96 -12.96
N LEU A 578 -25.03 -7.98 -11.66
CA LEU A 578 -24.38 -9.13 -11.03
C LEU A 578 -25.27 -10.37 -11.04
N VAL A 579 -26.58 -10.21 -10.78
CA VAL A 579 -27.54 -11.33 -10.86
C VAL A 579 -27.70 -11.79 -12.31
N GLN A 580 -27.89 -10.87 -13.26
CA GLN A 580 -28.00 -11.22 -14.69
C GLN A 580 -26.77 -11.97 -15.22
N GLN A 581 -25.55 -11.50 -14.90
CA GLN A 581 -24.32 -12.17 -15.30
C GLN A 581 -24.23 -13.59 -14.74
N ARG A 582 -24.69 -13.81 -13.51
CA ARG A 582 -24.74 -15.14 -12.88
C ARG A 582 -25.78 -16.05 -13.53
N THR A 583 -26.96 -15.52 -13.83
CA THR A 583 -28.02 -16.22 -14.56
C THR A 583 -27.54 -16.67 -15.94
N ILE A 584 -26.80 -15.83 -16.67
CA ILE A 584 -26.24 -16.16 -17.99
C ILE A 584 -25.15 -17.25 -17.88
N LYS A 585 -24.26 -17.14 -16.89
CA LYS A 585 -23.16 -18.10 -16.69
C LYS A 585 -23.63 -19.45 -16.14
N SER A 586 -24.75 -19.49 -15.43
CA SER A 586 -25.27 -20.68 -14.76
C SER A 586 -26.70 -20.96 -15.23
N PRO A 587 -26.91 -21.83 -16.24
CA PRO A 587 -28.22 -22.04 -16.86
C PRO A 587 -29.30 -22.64 -15.92
N GLY A 588 -28.92 -23.11 -14.73
CA GLY A 588 -29.83 -23.57 -13.68
C GLY A 588 -30.31 -22.50 -12.70
N LEU A 589 -29.80 -21.26 -12.80
CA LEU A 589 -30.18 -20.15 -11.91
C LEU A 589 -31.25 -19.29 -12.59
N LYS A 590 -32.43 -19.16 -11.98
CA LYS A 590 -33.50 -18.26 -12.45
C LYS A 590 -33.96 -17.34 -11.32
N THR A 591 -34.52 -16.19 -11.66
CA THR A 591 -35.25 -15.37 -10.69
C THR A 591 -36.64 -15.95 -10.52
N ASP A 592 -37.10 -16.02 -9.27
CA ASP A 592 -38.45 -16.50 -8.96
C ASP A 592 -39.50 -15.58 -9.63
N PRO A 593 -40.42 -16.11 -10.46
CA PRO A 593 -41.46 -15.29 -11.09
C PRO A 593 -42.53 -14.80 -10.10
N ASP A 594 -42.74 -15.49 -8.96
CA ASP A 594 -43.79 -15.17 -7.99
C ASP A 594 -43.33 -14.15 -6.92
N ASP A 595 -42.04 -14.17 -6.55
CA ASP A 595 -41.41 -13.21 -5.62
C ASP A 595 -40.05 -12.72 -6.14
N PRO A 596 -40.02 -11.81 -7.13
CA PRO A 596 -38.78 -11.30 -7.67
C PRO A 596 -38.01 -10.43 -6.65
N PRO A 597 -36.67 -10.52 -6.59
CA PRO A 597 -35.88 -9.75 -5.65
C PRO A 597 -36.03 -8.24 -5.89
N ASN A 598 -36.49 -7.51 -4.87
CA ASN A 598 -36.67 -6.06 -4.95
C ASN A 598 -35.36 -5.31 -4.74
N TYR A 599 -34.65 -5.01 -5.84
CA TYR A 599 -33.36 -4.31 -5.81
C TYR A 599 -33.41 -2.89 -5.22
N ASN A 600 -34.55 -2.21 -5.20
CA ASN A 600 -34.68 -0.89 -4.55
C ASN A 600 -34.58 -0.98 -3.02
N VAL A 601 -35.13 -2.05 -2.44
CA VAL A 601 -35.10 -2.28 -1.00
C VAL A 601 -33.70 -2.74 -0.60
N ILE A 602 -33.14 -3.70 -1.35
CA ILE A 602 -31.79 -4.23 -1.11
C ILE A 602 -30.74 -3.09 -1.21
N SER A 603 -30.83 -2.21 -2.22
CA SER A 603 -29.90 -1.07 -2.36
C SER A 603 -29.98 -0.04 -1.23
N THR A 604 -31.11 0.03 -0.51
CA THR A 604 -31.27 0.88 0.68
C THR A 604 -30.59 0.24 1.89
N HIS A 605 -30.71 -1.08 2.05
CA HIS A 605 -30.06 -1.81 3.15
C HIS A 605 -28.57 -2.07 2.92
N THR A 606 -28.05 -1.89 1.70
CA THR A 606 -26.62 -2.02 1.37
C THR A 606 -25.90 -0.67 1.32
N GLU A 607 -26.37 0.32 2.08
CA GLU A 607 -25.64 1.58 2.26
C GLU A 607 -24.23 1.33 2.82
N GLY A 608 -23.23 1.94 2.18
CA GLY A 608 -21.82 1.76 2.53
C GLY A 608 -21.16 0.47 1.99
N TYR A 609 -21.88 -0.38 1.26
CA TYR A 609 -21.29 -1.60 0.70
C TYR A 609 -20.43 -1.30 -0.52
N SER A 610 -19.25 -1.91 -0.58
CA SER A 610 -18.42 -1.87 -1.78
C SER A 610 -18.97 -2.80 -2.88
N PRO A 611 -18.61 -2.58 -4.16
CA PRO A 611 -18.84 -3.53 -5.25
C PRO A 611 -18.43 -4.98 -4.94
N ILE A 612 -17.32 -5.18 -4.21
CA ILE A 612 -16.89 -6.51 -3.76
C ILE A 612 -17.90 -7.08 -2.74
N ASP A 613 -18.35 -6.26 -1.80
CA ASP A 613 -19.35 -6.68 -0.81
C ASP A 613 -20.67 -7.07 -1.47
N MET A 614 -21.12 -6.33 -2.50
CA MET A 614 -22.30 -6.68 -3.28
C MET A 614 -22.11 -8.00 -4.04
N GLN A 615 -20.93 -8.26 -4.59
CA GLN A 615 -20.62 -9.57 -5.21
C GLN A 615 -20.69 -10.71 -4.19
N ASP A 616 -20.17 -10.50 -2.98
CA ASP A 616 -20.20 -11.50 -1.92
C ASP A 616 -21.62 -11.69 -1.36
N LEU A 617 -22.42 -10.63 -1.27
CA LEU A 617 -23.83 -10.71 -0.90
C LEU A 617 -24.62 -11.54 -1.93
N VAL A 618 -24.43 -11.30 -3.24
CA VAL A 618 -25.07 -12.09 -4.30
C VAL A 618 -24.61 -13.55 -4.25
N LYS A 619 -23.31 -13.82 -3.98
CA LYS A 619 -22.82 -15.20 -3.78
C LYS A 619 -23.54 -15.90 -2.63
N ARG A 620 -23.70 -15.22 -1.49
CA ARG A 620 -24.41 -15.76 -0.32
C ARG A 620 -25.90 -15.96 -0.60
N ALA A 621 -26.56 -15.03 -1.30
CA ALA A 621 -27.96 -15.18 -1.70
C ALA A 621 -28.15 -16.40 -2.62
N VAL A 622 -27.25 -16.63 -3.58
CA VAL A 622 -27.26 -17.84 -4.41
C VAL A 622 -27.06 -19.11 -3.57
N GLN A 623 -26.18 -19.07 -2.58
CA GLN A 623 -25.99 -20.19 -1.65
C GLN A 623 -27.26 -20.47 -0.83
N GLN A 624 -27.92 -19.43 -0.33
CA GLN A 624 -29.16 -19.57 0.43
C GLN A 624 -30.29 -20.12 -0.45
N GLY A 625 -30.43 -19.61 -1.68
CA GLY A 625 -31.38 -20.15 -2.65
C GLY A 625 -31.08 -21.61 -3.03
N ALA A 626 -29.80 -21.98 -3.13
CA ALA A 626 -29.39 -23.37 -3.35
C ALA A 626 -29.73 -24.28 -2.16
N SER A 627 -29.51 -23.80 -0.92
CA SER A 627 -29.92 -24.51 0.30
C SER A 627 -31.43 -24.71 0.36
N ARG A 628 -32.23 -23.68 0.03
CA ARG A 628 -33.69 -23.78 -0.07
C ARG A 628 -34.13 -24.80 -1.11
N ALA A 629 -33.56 -24.76 -2.31
CA ALA A 629 -33.86 -25.73 -3.36
C ALA A 629 -33.48 -27.16 -2.95
N PHE A 630 -32.40 -27.33 -2.19
CA PHE A 630 -32.00 -28.63 -1.63
C PHE A 630 -32.95 -29.11 -0.52
N GLU A 631 -33.45 -28.23 0.34
CA GLU A 631 -34.44 -28.58 1.36
C GLU A 631 -35.78 -29.01 0.74
N GLU A 632 -36.23 -28.33 -0.33
CA GLU A 632 -37.51 -28.61 -0.99
C GLU A 632 -37.46 -29.83 -1.93
N HIS A 633 -36.33 -30.07 -2.60
CA HIS A 633 -36.22 -31.07 -3.68
C HIS A 633 -35.08 -32.09 -3.50
N GLY A 634 -34.29 -32.00 -2.43
CA GLY A 634 -33.17 -32.91 -2.15
C GLY A 634 -32.16 -32.98 -3.29
N ALA A 635 -31.64 -34.18 -3.58
CA ALA A 635 -30.68 -34.42 -4.66
C ALA A 635 -31.23 -34.22 -6.10
N LYS A 636 -32.52 -33.92 -6.26
CA LYS A 636 -33.17 -33.68 -7.57
C LYS A 636 -33.26 -32.18 -7.94
N ALA A 637 -32.73 -31.30 -7.10
CA ALA A 637 -32.71 -29.86 -7.36
C ALA A 637 -31.83 -29.54 -8.58
N THR A 638 -32.48 -29.32 -9.74
CA THR A 638 -31.82 -28.96 -11.00
C THR A 638 -31.95 -27.46 -11.33
N GLN A 639 -32.84 -26.75 -10.64
CA GLN A 639 -33.06 -25.32 -10.81
C GLN A 639 -33.05 -24.61 -9.45
N ILE A 640 -32.36 -23.49 -9.38
CA ILE A 640 -32.26 -22.61 -8.21
C ILE A 640 -33.03 -21.33 -8.55
N SER A 641 -34.10 -21.03 -7.79
CA SER A 641 -34.80 -19.75 -7.87
C SER A 641 -34.27 -18.78 -6.80
N LEU A 642 -33.98 -17.54 -7.19
CA LEU A 642 -33.62 -16.46 -6.27
C LEU A 642 -34.85 -15.65 -5.86
N SER A 643 -35.11 -15.57 -4.56
CA SER A 643 -36.20 -14.77 -3.95
C SER A 643 -35.68 -13.58 -3.13
N ALA A 644 -36.58 -12.68 -2.71
CA ALA A 644 -36.23 -11.57 -1.82
C ALA A 644 -35.81 -12.03 -0.41
N ALA A 645 -36.35 -13.15 0.07
CA ALA A 645 -36.01 -13.74 1.36
C ALA A 645 -34.56 -14.23 1.42
N ASP A 646 -34.03 -14.77 0.32
CA ASP A 646 -32.65 -15.24 0.23
C ASP A 646 -31.64 -14.10 0.44
N PHE A 647 -31.93 -12.92 -0.09
CA PHE A 647 -31.10 -11.72 0.11
C PHE A 647 -31.16 -11.21 1.56
N SER A 648 -32.34 -11.27 2.19
CA SER A 648 -32.52 -10.87 3.58
C SER A 648 -31.73 -11.79 4.53
N ASN A 649 -31.78 -13.09 4.29
CA ASN A 649 -31.01 -14.09 5.04
C ASN A 649 -29.50 -13.99 4.77
N ALA A 650 -29.10 -13.71 3.52
CA ALA A 650 -27.70 -13.50 3.16
C ALA A 650 -27.06 -12.26 3.83
N GLN A 651 -27.90 -11.28 4.20
CA GLN A 651 -27.47 -10.07 4.88
C GLN A 651 -27.26 -10.28 6.39
N VAL A 652 -27.87 -11.31 6.98
CA VAL A 652 -27.62 -11.68 8.38
C VAL A 652 -26.14 -12.05 8.53
N ASP A 653 -25.47 -11.44 9.52
CA ASP A 653 -24.04 -11.60 9.79
C ASP A 653 -23.11 -11.24 8.60
N PHE A 654 -23.57 -10.39 7.68
CA PHE A 654 -22.73 -9.82 6.64
C PHE A 654 -22.01 -8.57 7.16
N VAL A 655 -20.67 -8.60 7.19
CA VAL A 655 -19.84 -7.45 7.53
C VAL A 655 -19.11 -6.96 6.26
N PRO A 656 -19.45 -5.75 5.76
CA PRO A 656 -18.84 -5.22 4.55
C PRO A 656 -17.36 -4.91 4.79
N HIS A 657 -16.57 -4.95 3.73
CA HIS A 657 -15.12 -4.80 3.76
C HIS A 657 -14.68 -3.48 4.42
N SER A 658 -15.40 -2.38 4.13
CA SER A 658 -15.15 -1.06 4.74
C SER A 658 -15.34 -1.02 6.26
N LEU A 659 -16.04 -2.00 6.84
CA LEU A 659 -16.40 -2.05 8.27
C LEU A 659 -15.70 -3.20 9.02
N ARG A 660 -14.89 -4.06 8.36
CA ARG A 660 -14.23 -5.20 9.03
C ARG A 660 -13.15 -4.80 10.03
N ASP A 661 -12.50 -3.65 9.81
CA ASP A 661 -11.49 -3.09 10.71
C ASP A 661 -12.05 -2.03 11.67
N VAL A 662 -13.37 -1.79 11.62
CA VAL A 662 -14.06 -0.85 12.50
C VAL A 662 -14.87 -1.68 13.49
N PRO A 663 -14.59 -1.59 14.81
CA PRO A 663 -15.46 -2.19 15.80
C PRO A 663 -16.77 -1.41 15.84
N LEU A 664 -17.67 -1.67 14.88
CA LEU A 664 -19.04 -1.19 14.93
C LEU A 664 -19.71 -1.85 16.12
N GLN A 665 -19.83 -1.11 17.20
CA GLN A 665 -20.54 -1.57 18.37
C GLN A 665 -22.04 -1.43 18.08
N LYS A 666 -22.70 -2.54 17.76
CA LYS A 666 -24.17 -2.56 17.78
C LYS A 666 -24.61 -2.33 19.23
N SER A 667 -25.20 -1.17 19.50
CA SER A 667 -25.76 -0.86 20.80
C SER A 667 -26.99 -1.74 21.04
N ASN A 668 -26.95 -2.57 22.10
CA ASN A 668 -28.09 -3.42 22.48
C ASN A 668 -29.13 -2.67 23.34
N VAL A 669 -28.81 -1.47 23.83
CA VAL A 669 -29.63 -0.70 24.79
C VAL A 669 -30.76 0.04 24.09
N GLU A 670 -31.98 -0.03 24.62
CA GLU A 670 -33.18 0.65 24.11
C GLU A 670 -33.59 1.83 25.00
N TRP A 671 -34.50 2.70 24.53
CA TRP A 671 -35.06 3.77 25.38
C TRP A 671 -35.74 3.23 26.63
N ALA A 672 -36.30 2.02 26.53
CA ALA A 672 -36.94 1.31 27.61
C ALA A 672 -35.93 1.01 28.73
N ASP A 673 -34.69 0.64 28.42
CA ASP A 673 -33.68 0.25 29.41
C ASP A 673 -33.16 1.42 30.26
N ILE A 674 -33.45 2.66 29.88
CA ILE A 674 -33.01 3.86 30.59
C ILE A 674 -34.20 4.44 31.38
N GLY A 675 -34.07 4.58 32.70
CA GLY A 675 -35.04 5.32 33.52
C GLY A 675 -34.73 6.82 33.59
N GLY A 676 -35.74 7.65 33.86
CA GLY A 676 -35.58 9.10 34.08
C GLY A 676 -35.08 9.92 32.88
N LEU A 677 -34.44 11.06 33.17
CA LEU A 677 -33.79 11.96 32.19
C LEU A 677 -34.73 12.46 31.07
N LYS A 678 -36.01 12.67 31.39
CA LYS A 678 -37.07 13.01 30.43
C LYS A 678 -36.70 14.19 29.51
N LYS A 679 -36.08 15.23 30.09
CA LYS A 679 -35.63 16.43 29.36
C LYS A 679 -34.51 16.14 28.37
N ALA A 680 -33.50 15.35 28.76
CA ALA A 680 -32.38 14.99 27.90
C ALA A 680 -32.85 14.10 26.75
N LYS A 681 -33.70 13.09 27.04
CA LYS A 681 -34.30 12.21 26.03
C LYS A 681 -35.08 12.99 24.98
N ARG A 682 -35.92 13.95 25.41
CA ARG A 682 -36.70 14.80 24.51
C ARG A 682 -35.79 15.55 23.54
N ILE A 683 -34.75 16.24 24.04
CA ILE A 683 -33.83 17.02 23.20
C ILE A 683 -33.10 16.11 22.18
N LEU A 684 -32.70 14.91 22.59
CA LEU A 684 -32.03 13.96 21.70
C LEU A 684 -32.96 13.45 20.60
N ARG A 685 -34.22 13.13 20.91
CA ARG A 685 -35.22 12.77 19.89
C ARG A 685 -35.45 13.91 18.90
N GLU A 686 -35.60 15.13 19.39
CA GLU A 686 -35.80 16.32 18.55
C GLU A 686 -34.60 16.57 17.62
N THR A 687 -33.39 16.28 18.07
CA THR A 687 -32.16 16.61 17.33
C THR A 687 -31.69 15.49 16.41
N LEU A 688 -31.92 14.22 16.75
CA LEU A 688 -31.40 13.06 15.98
C LEU A 688 -32.51 12.26 15.28
N GLU A 689 -33.62 12.00 15.97
CA GLU A 689 -34.71 11.18 15.43
C GLU A 689 -35.53 11.97 14.38
N TRP A 690 -35.88 13.22 14.69
CA TRP A 690 -36.74 14.02 13.79
C TRP A 690 -36.09 14.35 12.44
N PRO A 691 -34.81 14.77 12.35
CA PRO A 691 -34.19 15.00 11.04
C PRO A 691 -34.06 13.74 10.19
N THR A 692 -33.86 12.60 10.84
CA THR A 692 -33.73 11.29 10.17
C THR A 692 -35.08 10.81 9.65
N LYS A 693 -36.14 10.89 10.47
CA LYS A 693 -37.49 10.44 10.11
C LYS A 693 -38.19 11.37 9.13
N TYR A 694 -37.97 12.68 9.26
CA TYR A 694 -38.63 13.73 8.47
C TYR A 694 -37.66 14.45 7.53
N ALA A 695 -36.67 13.75 6.99
CA ALA A 695 -35.63 14.32 6.12
C ALA A 695 -36.16 15.21 4.96
N PRO A 696 -37.29 14.89 4.27
CA PRO A 696 -37.81 15.75 3.22
C PRO A 696 -38.26 17.14 3.71
N LEU A 697 -38.85 17.22 4.91
CA LEU A 697 -39.28 18.50 5.51
C LEU A 697 -38.08 19.37 5.85
N PHE A 698 -37.02 18.78 6.41
CA PHE A 698 -35.80 19.51 6.76
C PHE A 698 -35.00 19.95 5.53
N LYS A 699 -34.99 19.16 4.45
CA LYS A 699 -34.34 19.55 3.17
C LYS A 699 -34.96 20.79 2.53
N GLN A 700 -36.27 21.01 2.71
CA GLN A 700 -36.97 22.20 2.20
C GLN A 700 -36.77 23.42 3.11
N SER A 701 -36.33 23.21 4.35
CA SER A 701 -36.08 24.30 5.30
C SER A 701 -34.66 24.84 5.16
N PRO A 702 -34.43 26.17 5.26
CA PRO A 702 -33.09 26.76 5.25
C PRO A 702 -32.33 26.55 6.57
N LEU A 703 -32.80 25.64 7.43
CA LEU A 703 -32.24 25.42 8.75
C LEU A 703 -31.00 24.53 8.68
N ARG A 704 -29.88 25.01 9.21
CA ARG A 704 -28.71 24.17 9.43
C ARG A 704 -29.03 23.15 10.52
N LEU A 705 -28.98 21.86 10.16
CA LEU A 705 -29.09 20.77 11.13
C LEU A 705 -27.91 20.84 12.11
N ARG A 706 -28.20 20.63 13.39
CA ARG A 706 -27.18 20.63 14.45
C ARG A 706 -26.51 19.27 14.46
N SER A 707 -25.27 19.22 13.98
CA SER A 707 -24.53 17.96 13.87
C SER A 707 -23.81 17.59 15.17
N GLY A 708 -23.56 18.54 16.09
CA GLY A 708 -22.78 18.30 17.31
C GLY A 708 -23.54 18.55 18.62
N LEU A 709 -23.45 17.57 19.52
CA LEU A 709 -24.11 17.53 20.82
C LEU A 709 -23.09 17.20 21.92
N LEU A 710 -23.12 17.94 23.03
CA LEU A 710 -22.30 17.70 24.22
C LEU A 710 -23.17 17.24 25.39
N LEU A 711 -23.02 15.99 25.80
CA LEU A 711 -23.57 15.44 27.03
C LEU A 711 -22.60 15.73 28.18
N TYR A 712 -23.04 16.48 29.18
CA TYR A 712 -22.23 16.75 30.38
C TYR A 712 -23.05 16.55 31.64
N GLY A 713 -22.40 16.25 32.75
CA GLY A 713 -23.08 16.07 34.02
C GLY A 713 -22.34 15.10 34.94
N TYR A 714 -22.97 14.77 36.07
CA TYR A 714 -22.36 13.98 37.12
C TYR A 714 -21.88 12.59 36.63
N PRO A 715 -20.79 12.05 37.21
CA PRO A 715 -20.37 10.68 36.94
C PRO A 715 -21.48 9.71 37.37
N GLY A 716 -21.65 8.61 36.65
CA GLY A 716 -22.67 7.59 36.99
C GLY A 716 -24.11 7.92 36.58
N CYS A 717 -24.41 9.08 35.98
CA CYS A 717 -25.76 9.44 35.48
C CYS A 717 -26.08 8.93 34.06
N GLY A 718 -25.41 7.88 33.57
CA GLY A 718 -25.81 7.19 32.34
C GLY A 718 -25.56 7.95 31.01
N LYS A 719 -24.60 8.90 30.96
CA LYS A 719 -24.24 9.63 29.71
C LYS A 719 -23.89 8.69 28.55
N THR A 720 -23.04 7.70 28.81
CA THR A 720 -22.63 6.67 27.84
C THR A 720 -23.82 5.79 27.41
N LEU A 721 -24.65 5.35 28.37
CA LEU A 721 -25.85 4.55 28.09
C LEU A 721 -26.86 5.32 27.22
N LEU A 722 -27.03 6.62 27.50
CA LEU A 722 -27.92 7.51 26.77
C LEU A 722 -27.51 7.61 25.29
N ALA A 723 -26.23 7.80 25.00
CA ALA A 723 -25.74 7.88 23.63
C ALA A 723 -25.95 6.57 22.87
N SER A 724 -25.68 5.41 23.50
CA SER A 724 -25.91 4.10 22.88
C SER A 724 -27.38 3.83 22.59
N ALA A 725 -28.29 4.20 23.49
CA ALA A 725 -29.73 4.00 23.26
C ALA A 725 -30.27 4.85 22.11
N VAL A 726 -29.81 6.11 22.01
CA VAL A 726 -30.23 7.01 20.93
C VAL A 726 -29.81 6.47 19.57
N ALA A 727 -28.57 5.95 19.46
CA ALA A 727 -28.07 5.40 18.21
C ALA A 727 -28.90 4.18 17.76
N LYS A 728 -29.23 3.27 18.69
CA LYS A 728 -30.07 2.09 18.40
C LYS A 728 -31.46 2.50 17.89
N GLU A 729 -32.10 3.42 18.58
CA GLU A 729 -33.49 3.82 18.31
C GLU A 729 -33.64 4.61 17.01
N CYS A 730 -32.60 5.36 16.64
CA CYS A 730 -32.54 6.02 15.34
C CYS A 730 -32.11 5.07 14.21
N GLY A 731 -31.70 3.82 14.53
CA GLY A 731 -31.17 2.87 13.55
C GLY A 731 -29.86 3.32 12.89
N LEU A 732 -29.06 4.14 13.59
CA LEU A 732 -27.83 4.74 13.08
C LEU A 732 -26.62 3.88 13.42
N ASN A 733 -25.61 3.87 12.55
CA ASN A 733 -24.34 3.21 12.84
C ASN A 733 -23.66 3.89 14.04
N PHE A 734 -23.26 3.12 15.06
CA PHE A 734 -22.66 3.66 16.28
C PHE A 734 -21.16 3.39 16.34
N ILE A 735 -20.36 4.46 16.39
CA ILE A 735 -18.91 4.40 16.56
C ILE A 735 -18.60 5.03 17.92
N SER A 736 -18.20 4.22 18.89
CA SER A 736 -17.75 4.69 20.19
C SER A 736 -16.23 4.78 20.24
N VAL A 737 -15.72 5.92 20.67
CA VAL A 737 -14.30 6.17 20.85
C VAL A 737 -14.07 6.73 22.24
N LYS A 738 -13.17 6.12 23.02
CA LYS A 738 -12.79 6.67 24.32
C LYS A 738 -11.63 7.65 24.14
N GLY A 739 -11.67 8.79 24.81
CA GLY A 739 -10.63 9.81 24.70
C GLY A 739 -9.19 9.30 24.91
N PRO A 740 -8.91 8.44 25.91
CA PRO A 740 -7.57 7.86 26.09
C PRO A 740 -7.11 6.96 24.94
N GLU A 741 -8.01 6.33 24.19
CA GLU A 741 -7.66 5.44 23.06
C GLU A 741 -7.07 6.23 21.88
N LEU A 742 -7.31 7.55 21.82
CA LEU A 742 -6.80 8.42 20.76
C LEU A 742 -5.47 9.09 21.09
N LEU A 743 -5.06 9.07 22.35
CA LEU A 743 -3.87 9.74 22.84
C LEU A 743 -2.70 8.75 22.88
N ASN A 744 -1.96 8.69 21.78
CA ASN A 744 -0.67 8.03 21.73
C ASN A 744 0.41 9.06 22.07
N LYS A 745 1.38 8.69 22.91
CA LYS A 745 2.53 9.55 23.25
C LYS A 745 3.43 9.87 22.04
N TYR A 746 3.23 9.17 20.93
CA TYR A 746 4.00 9.32 19.70
C TYR A 746 3.47 10.50 18.86
N ILE A 747 4.38 11.39 18.49
CA ILE A 747 4.10 12.62 17.74
C ILE A 747 3.44 12.27 16.39
N GLY A 748 2.32 12.92 16.07
CA GLY A 748 1.59 12.79 14.79
C GLY A 748 0.62 11.60 14.69
N ALA A 749 0.82 10.53 15.47
CA ALA A 749 -0.04 9.35 15.44
C ALA A 749 -1.49 9.64 15.90
N SER A 750 -1.64 10.47 16.92
CA SER A 750 -2.96 10.87 17.44
C SER A 750 -3.75 11.74 16.45
N GLU A 751 -3.09 12.63 15.72
CA GLU A 751 -3.73 13.47 14.72
C GLU A 751 -4.28 12.64 13.56
N LYS A 752 -3.46 11.71 13.06
CA LYS A 752 -3.87 10.77 12.02
C LYS A 752 -5.04 9.91 12.48
N SER A 753 -5.00 9.40 13.72
CA SER A 753 -6.10 8.62 14.29
C SER A 753 -7.43 9.38 14.31
N VAL A 754 -7.41 10.67 14.67
CA VAL A 754 -8.61 11.52 14.60
C VAL A 754 -9.12 11.66 13.16
N ARG A 755 -8.23 11.92 12.20
CA ARG A 755 -8.61 11.99 10.77
C ARG A 755 -9.23 10.68 10.29
N ASP A 756 -8.58 9.56 10.57
CA ASP A 756 -9.04 8.22 10.21
C ASP A 756 -10.41 7.89 10.85
N ILE A 757 -10.73 8.42 12.04
CA ILE A 757 -12.05 8.24 12.67
C ILE A 757 -13.14 9.00 11.96
N PHE A 758 -12.88 10.26 11.58
CA PHE A 758 -13.85 11.06 10.84
C PHE A 758 -14.05 10.53 9.41
N ASP A 759 -12.98 10.07 8.75
CA ASP A 759 -13.06 9.41 7.45
C ASP A 759 -13.87 8.10 7.54
N ARG A 760 -13.63 7.29 8.59
CA ARG A 760 -14.42 6.09 8.89
C ARG A 760 -15.89 6.41 9.16
N ALA A 761 -16.18 7.43 9.95
CA ALA A 761 -17.55 7.87 10.23
C ALA A 761 -18.23 8.36 8.93
N SER A 762 -17.50 9.08 8.08
CA SER A 762 -18.01 9.56 6.79
C SER A 762 -18.35 8.41 5.83
N ALA A 763 -17.56 7.32 5.84
CA ALA A 763 -17.86 6.12 5.07
C ALA A 763 -19.09 5.35 5.60
N ALA A 764 -19.40 5.46 6.90
CA ALA A 764 -20.49 4.74 7.56
C ALA A 764 -21.82 5.52 7.64
N LYS A 765 -22.03 6.55 6.81
CA LYS A 765 -23.26 7.37 6.83
C LYS A 765 -24.52 6.51 6.56
N PRO A 766 -25.63 6.72 7.30
CA PRO A 766 -25.79 7.66 8.41
C PRO A 766 -25.24 7.08 9.74
N CYS A 767 -24.39 7.84 10.44
CA CYS A 767 -23.74 7.37 11.68
C CYS A 767 -23.71 8.39 12.81
N VAL A 768 -23.52 7.86 14.02
CA VAL A 768 -23.29 8.58 15.26
C VAL A 768 -21.87 8.29 15.72
N LEU A 769 -21.04 9.33 15.77
CA LEU A 769 -19.70 9.31 16.34
C LEU A 769 -19.76 9.77 17.79
N PHE A 770 -19.56 8.83 18.71
CA PHE A 770 -19.60 9.07 20.15
C PHE A 770 -18.19 9.13 20.74
N PHE A 771 -17.83 10.29 21.30
CA PHE A 771 -16.61 10.49 22.06
C PHE A 771 -16.92 10.42 23.56
N ASP A 772 -16.43 9.38 24.24
CA ASP A 772 -16.47 9.31 25.70
C ASP A 772 -15.22 9.94 26.32
N GLU A 773 -15.34 10.47 27.54
CA GLU A 773 -14.26 11.19 28.24
C GLU A 773 -13.61 12.28 27.38
N PHE A 774 -14.43 13.12 26.74
CA PHE A 774 -13.98 14.11 25.77
C PHE A 774 -13.03 15.17 26.37
N ASP A 775 -13.03 15.35 27.70
CA ASP A 775 -12.07 16.22 28.40
C ASP A 775 -10.62 15.71 28.35
N SER A 776 -10.40 14.41 28.10
CA SER A 776 -9.06 13.86 27.97
C SER A 776 -8.40 14.21 26.63
N ILE A 777 -9.16 14.19 25.53
CA ILE A 777 -8.65 14.46 24.17
C ILE A 777 -8.54 15.95 23.86
N ALA A 778 -9.45 16.75 24.41
CA ALA A 778 -9.54 18.18 24.11
C ALA A 778 -9.47 19.07 25.35
N PRO A 779 -8.38 19.00 26.13
CA PRO A 779 -8.18 19.89 27.26
C PRO A 779 -8.00 21.35 26.78
N LYS A 780 -8.16 22.30 27.70
CA LYS A 780 -7.84 23.71 27.45
C LYS A 780 -6.40 23.85 26.96
N ARG A 781 -6.22 24.71 25.96
CA ARG A 781 -4.91 24.99 25.34
C ARG A 781 -3.87 25.38 26.38
N GLY A 782 -2.68 24.82 26.28
CA GLY A 782 -1.58 25.07 27.22
C GLY A 782 -1.61 24.24 28.51
N HIS A 783 -2.52 23.27 28.64
CA HIS A 783 -2.52 22.31 29.75
C HIS A 783 -1.44 21.22 29.60
N ASP A 784 -0.92 21.01 28.39
CA ASP A 784 0.08 19.99 28.07
C ASP A 784 1.37 20.64 27.57
N SER A 785 2.50 20.30 28.20
CA SER A 785 3.82 20.81 27.86
C SER A 785 4.40 20.24 26.56
N THR A 786 3.85 19.14 26.03
CA THR A 786 4.33 18.51 24.78
C THR A 786 3.69 19.09 23.51
N GLY A 787 2.60 19.85 23.64
CA GLY A 787 1.85 20.42 22.52
C GLY A 787 1.16 19.39 21.61
N VAL A 788 1.16 18.09 21.97
CA VAL A 788 0.53 17.03 21.18
C VAL A 788 -1.00 17.19 21.22
N THR A 789 -1.56 17.42 22.41
CA THR A 789 -3.00 17.65 22.59
C THR A 789 -3.51 18.88 21.85
N ASP A 790 -2.76 19.98 21.82
CA ASP A 790 -3.12 21.20 21.07
C ASP A 790 -3.24 20.93 19.55
N ARG A 791 -2.34 20.12 18.99
CA ARG A 791 -2.41 19.71 17.57
C ARG A 791 -3.64 18.83 17.30
N VAL A 792 -3.93 17.89 18.19
CA VAL A 792 -5.12 17.02 18.11
C VAL A 792 -6.40 17.86 18.17
N VAL A 793 -6.48 18.85 19.06
CA VAL A 793 -7.61 19.79 19.14
C VAL A 793 -7.76 20.55 17.82
N ASN A 794 -6.67 21.10 17.26
CA ASN A 794 -6.73 21.80 15.97
C ASN A 794 -7.20 20.89 14.83
N GLN A 795 -6.79 19.62 14.82
CA GLN A 795 -7.26 18.65 13.85
C GLN A 795 -8.76 18.36 14.02
N LEU A 796 -9.23 18.20 15.26
CA LEU A 796 -10.64 17.97 15.54
C LEU A 796 -11.50 19.18 15.13
N LEU A 797 -11.00 20.41 15.35
CA LEU A 797 -11.62 21.63 14.83
C LEU A 797 -11.71 21.62 13.29
N THR A 798 -10.62 21.23 12.62
CA THR A 798 -10.57 21.16 11.15
C THR A 798 -11.57 20.13 10.61
N GLN A 799 -11.70 18.97 11.25
CA GLN A 799 -12.66 17.93 10.86
C GLN A 799 -14.12 18.34 11.09
N MET A 800 -14.41 19.10 12.15
CA MET A 800 -15.76 19.61 12.43
C MET A 800 -16.15 20.81 11.55
N ASP A 801 -15.19 21.65 11.17
CA ASP A 801 -15.41 22.83 10.32
C ASP A 801 -15.29 22.56 8.81
N GLY A 802 -14.82 21.36 8.42
CA GLY A 802 -14.40 21.01 7.06
C GLY A 802 -15.41 21.39 5.96
N ALA A 803 -14.87 21.73 4.78
CA ALA A 803 -15.60 22.31 3.64
C ALA A 803 -16.76 21.44 3.10
N GLU A 804 -16.75 20.13 3.36
CA GLU A 804 -17.83 19.22 2.95
C GLU A 804 -19.00 19.16 3.95
N GLY A 805 -18.82 19.68 5.17
CA GLY A 805 -19.76 19.53 6.27
C GLY A 805 -19.95 18.06 6.70
N LEU A 806 -20.24 17.84 7.98
CA LEU A 806 -20.61 16.52 8.50
C LEU A 806 -22.03 16.11 8.06
N SER A 807 -22.28 16.06 6.75
CA SER A 807 -23.56 15.64 6.19
C SER A 807 -23.78 14.16 6.47
N GLY A 808 -24.75 13.84 7.33
CA GLY A 808 -25.08 12.47 7.72
C GLY A 808 -24.22 11.87 8.85
N VAL A 809 -23.33 12.66 9.47
CA VAL A 809 -22.53 12.24 10.63
C VAL A 809 -22.88 13.11 11.83
N TYR A 810 -23.36 12.48 12.91
CA TYR A 810 -23.69 13.17 14.15
C TYR A 810 -22.60 12.95 15.19
N VAL A 811 -22.06 14.03 15.76
CA VAL A 811 -21.02 13.99 16.78
C VAL A 811 -21.65 14.17 18.16
N LEU A 812 -21.57 13.14 18.99
CA LEU A 812 -21.94 13.17 20.40
C LEU A 812 -20.67 13.11 21.24
N ALA A 813 -20.44 14.12 22.09
CA ALA A 813 -19.35 14.10 23.05
C ALA A 813 -19.91 13.96 24.47
N ALA A 814 -19.32 13.10 25.30
CA ALA A 814 -19.63 12.97 26.71
C ALA A 814 -18.45 13.43 27.59
N THR A 815 -18.75 14.20 28.64
CA THR A 815 -17.75 14.58 29.64
C THR A 815 -18.38 14.66 31.03
N SER A 816 -17.56 14.47 32.06
CA SER A 816 -17.94 14.81 33.44
C SER A 816 -17.35 16.16 33.89
N ARG A 817 -16.44 16.76 33.11
CA ARG A 817 -15.73 18.00 33.43
C ARG A 817 -15.75 18.98 32.25
N PRO A 818 -16.88 19.68 32.03
CA PRO A 818 -17.04 20.61 30.92
C PRO A 818 -16.14 21.85 31.04
N ASP A 819 -15.62 22.14 32.23
CA ASP A 819 -14.70 23.23 32.52
C ASP A 819 -13.29 23.02 31.93
N LEU A 820 -12.90 21.78 31.64
CA LEU A 820 -11.59 21.46 31.07
C LEU A 820 -11.57 21.47 29.55
N ILE A 821 -12.73 21.55 28.88
CA ILE A 821 -12.81 21.51 27.42
C ILE A 821 -12.39 22.85 26.81
N ASP A 822 -11.72 22.82 25.65
CA ASP A 822 -11.44 24.03 24.88
C ASP A 822 -12.74 24.72 24.41
N SER A 823 -12.90 25.98 24.81
CA SER A 823 -13.99 26.88 24.40
C SER A 823 -14.17 26.98 22.88
N ALA A 824 -13.12 26.74 22.09
CA ALA A 824 -13.21 26.72 20.64
C ALA A 824 -14.22 25.66 20.15
N LEU A 825 -14.25 24.48 20.77
CA LEU A 825 -15.12 23.37 20.36
C LEU A 825 -16.60 23.63 20.66
N LEU A 826 -16.90 24.53 21.60
CA LEU A 826 -18.26 24.89 22.02
C LEU A 826 -18.92 25.96 21.14
N ARG A 827 -18.19 26.49 20.15
CA ARG A 827 -18.71 27.50 19.23
C ARG A 827 -19.79 26.92 18.30
N PRO A 828 -20.78 27.74 17.87
CA PRO A 828 -21.77 27.32 16.89
C PRO A 828 -21.12 26.82 15.60
N GLY A 829 -21.66 25.75 15.02
CA GLY A 829 -21.10 24.97 13.91
C GLY A 829 -20.37 23.69 14.35
N ARG A 830 -20.04 23.56 15.65
CA ARG A 830 -19.29 22.44 16.24
C ARG A 830 -20.15 21.72 17.28
N LEU A 831 -19.88 21.84 18.59
CA LEU A 831 -20.73 21.32 19.68
C LEU A 831 -21.86 22.31 20.00
N ASP A 832 -22.83 22.39 19.09
CA ASP A 832 -23.92 23.37 19.08
C ASP A 832 -24.82 23.34 20.31
N LYS A 833 -25.11 22.15 20.84
CA LYS A 833 -26.05 21.97 21.94
C LYS A 833 -25.43 21.18 23.06
N SER A 834 -25.49 21.72 24.28
CA SER A 834 -25.09 21.02 25.49
C SER A 834 -26.32 20.57 26.26
N ILE A 835 -26.30 19.32 26.73
CA ILE A 835 -27.37 18.65 27.46
C ILE A 835 -26.81 18.24 28.82
N LEU A 836 -27.44 18.73 29.89
CA LEU A 836 -27.10 18.38 31.26
C LEU A 836 -27.78 17.05 31.62
N CYS A 837 -26.98 16.07 32.02
CA CYS A 837 -27.42 14.86 32.72
C CYS A 837 -27.26 15.11 34.23
N ASP A 838 -28.34 15.56 34.86
CA ASP A 838 -28.35 15.92 36.27
C ASP A 838 -28.40 14.67 37.18
N MET A 839 -28.26 14.88 38.50
CA MET A 839 -28.56 13.83 39.48
C MET A 839 -30.06 13.46 39.44
N PRO A 840 -30.41 12.19 39.63
CA PRO A 840 -31.81 11.75 39.50
C PRO A 840 -32.67 12.19 40.70
N ASP A 841 -33.80 12.82 40.39
CA ASP A 841 -34.88 13.13 41.34
C ASP A 841 -35.57 11.84 41.84
N GLU A 842 -36.39 11.93 42.90
CA GLU A 842 -37.12 10.77 43.46
C GLU A 842 -37.93 10.00 42.40
N GLU A 843 -38.65 10.71 41.53
CA GLU A 843 -39.38 10.10 40.41
C GLU A 843 -38.45 9.41 39.41
N ASP A 844 -37.32 10.05 39.09
CA ASP A 844 -36.34 9.52 38.15
C ASP A 844 -35.64 8.29 38.75
N ARG A 845 -35.36 8.25 40.05
CA ARG A 845 -34.82 7.08 40.77
C ARG A 845 -35.78 5.91 40.73
N LYS A 846 -37.09 6.15 40.95
CA LYS A 846 -38.12 5.12 40.80
C LYS A 846 -38.13 4.54 39.38
N ASP A 847 -38.08 5.39 38.36
CA ASP A 847 -38.06 4.96 36.96
C ASP A 847 -36.77 4.18 36.63
N ILE A 848 -35.62 4.57 37.19
CA ILE A 848 -34.34 3.87 37.04
C ILE A 848 -34.41 2.48 37.69
N LEU A 849 -34.91 2.39 38.93
CA LEU A 849 -35.06 1.12 39.64
C LEU A 849 -35.97 0.15 38.88
N LYS A 850 -37.10 0.63 38.34
CA LYS A 850 -38.00 -0.14 37.46
C LYS A 850 -37.32 -0.61 36.17
N ALA A 851 -36.44 0.21 35.60
CA ALA A 851 -35.73 -0.15 34.38
C ALA A 851 -34.67 -1.23 34.62
N VAL A 852 -33.87 -1.06 35.68
CA VAL A 852 -32.85 -2.04 36.09
C VAL A 852 -33.49 -3.36 36.51
N SER A 853 -34.63 -3.30 37.22
CA SER A 853 -35.33 -4.49 37.69
C SER A 853 -35.92 -5.34 36.58
N ARG A 854 -36.09 -4.85 35.34
CA ARG A 854 -36.54 -5.72 34.23
C ARG A 854 -35.56 -6.85 33.91
N LYS A 855 -34.29 -6.67 34.23
CA LYS A 855 -33.24 -7.67 33.97
C LYS A 855 -33.09 -8.68 35.12
N VAL A 856 -33.79 -8.47 36.24
CA VAL A 856 -33.63 -9.22 37.49
C VAL A 856 -34.99 -9.66 38.02
N THR A 857 -35.09 -10.87 38.58
CA THR A 857 -36.38 -11.34 39.13
C THR A 857 -36.57 -10.76 40.53
N LEU A 858 -37.53 -9.85 40.70
CA LEU A 858 -37.92 -9.30 42.00
C LEU A 858 -39.09 -10.11 42.59
N GLY A 859 -39.06 -10.34 43.90
CA GLY A 859 -40.21 -10.89 44.62
C GLY A 859 -41.38 -9.89 44.67
N PRO A 860 -42.63 -10.38 44.79
CA PRO A 860 -43.82 -9.52 44.83
C PRO A 860 -43.90 -8.62 46.08
N SER A 861 -43.06 -8.88 47.09
CA SER A 861 -42.96 -8.08 48.31
C SER A 861 -42.14 -6.80 48.16
N VAL A 862 -41.42 -6.60 47.05
CA VAL A 862 -40.49 -5.47 46.90
C VAL A 862 -41.22 -4.17 46.56
N ASP A 863 -41.19 -3.20 47.46
CA ASP A 863 -41.63 -1.82 47.18
C ASP A 863 -40.47 -0.94 46.64
N LEU A 864 -40.57 -0.56 45.36
CA LEU A 864 -39.61 0.32 44.72
C LEU A 864 -39.78 1.80 45.13
N ASP A 865 -40.97 2.19 45.61
CA ASP A 865 -41.25 3.56 46.05
C ASP A 865 -40.55 3.90 47.37
N GLU A 866 -40.47 2.94 48.29
CA GLU A 866 -39.71 3.08 49.53
C GLU A 866 -38.21 3.19 49.25
N LEU A 867 -37.68 2.37 48.34
CA LEU A 867 -36.27 2.40 47.96
C LEU A 867 -35.87 3.71 47.27
N ALA A 868 -36.73 4.27 46.42
CA ALA A 868 -36.47 5.56 45.77
C ALA A 868 -36.36 6.73 46.77
N ARG A 869 -37.12 6.68 47.87
CA ARG A 869 -37.03 7.64 48.99
C ARG A 869 -35.78 7.45 49.84
N ALA A 870 -35.37 6.20 50.07
CA ALA A 870 -34.19 5.88 50.89
C ALA A 870 -32.85 6.14 50.17
N THR A 871 -32.84 6.20 48.84
CA THR A 871 -31.63 6.32 48.00
C THR A 871 -31.35 7.76 47.55
N ASP A 872 -31.53 8.74 48.45
CA ASP A 872 -31.24 10.13 48.12
C ASP A 872 -29.73 10.36 47.88
N GLY A 873 -29.41 11.08 46.81
CA GLY A 873 -28.03 11.31 46.36
C GLY A 873 -27.35 10.14 45.63
N TYR A 874 -28.07 9.03 45.38
CA TYR A 874 -27.52 7.91 44.58
C TYR A 874 -27.56 8.25 43.09
N SER A 875 -26.47 7.97 42.37
CA SER A 875 -26.44 8.06 40.91
C SER A 875 -27.14 6.86 40.26
N GLY A 876 -27.41 6.94 38.95
CA GLY A 876 -27.98 5.82 38.20
C GLY A 876 -27.11 4.55 38.27
N ALA A 877 -25.79 4.71 38.27
CA ALA A 877 -24.83 3.61 38.46
C ALA A 877 -24.89 3.02 39.89
N ASP A 878 -25.08 3.86 40.91
CA ASP A 878 -25.20 3.39 42.30
C ASP A 878 -26.49 2.59 42.51
N LEU A 879 -27.62 3.03 41.94
CA LEU A 879 -28.88 2.29 41.97
C LEU A 879 -28.77 0.94 41.24
N GLN A 880 -28.07 0.92 40.11
CA GLN A 880 -27.78 -0.33 39.40
C GLN A 880 -26.90 -1.27 40.25
N ALA A 881 -25.87 -0.73 40.89
CA ALA A 881 -25.00 -1.50 41.78
C ALA A 881 -25.75 -2.04 42.99
N LEU A 882 -26.70 -1.29 43.56
CA LEU A 882 -27.54 -1.73 44.67
C LEU A 882 -28.36 -2.98 44.31
N VAL A 883 -29.06 -2.96 43.19
CA VAL A 883 -29.85 -4.12 42.72
C VAL A 883 -28.94 -5.30 42.35
N TYR A 884 -27.80 -5.04 41.72
CA TYR A 884 -26.85 -6.08 41.33
C TYR A 884 -26.20 -6.75 42.54
N ASN A 885 -25.81 -5.99 43.56
CA ASN A 885 -25.25 -6.51 44.81
C ASN A 885 -26.29 -7.32 45.59
N ALA A 886 -27.56 -6.89 45.61
CA ALA A 886 -28.64 -7.68 46.19
C ALA A 886 -28.81 -9.01 45.45
N HIS A 887 -28.74 -8.99 44.11
CA HIS A 887 -28.78 -10.21 43.32
C HIS A 887 -27.61 -11.16 43.65
N LEU A 888 -26.40 -10.62 43.76
CA LEU A 888 -25.21 -11.40 44.11
C LEU A 888 -25.35 -12.04 45.51
N GLN A 889 -25.88 -11.32 46.49
CA GLN A 889 -26.12 -11.89 47.82
C GLN A 889 -27.08 -13.08 47.78
N VAL A 890 -28.17 -12.98 47.02
CA VAL A 890 -29.11 -14.09 46.83
C VAL A 890 -28.44 -15.28 46.16
N VAL A 891 -27.61 -15.03 45.12
CA VAL A 891 -26.86 -16.09 44.45
C VAL A 891 -25.86 -16.76 45.39
N HIS A 892 -25.10 -15.99 46.18
CA HIS A 892 -24.16 -16.55 47.16
C HIS A 892 -24.87 -17.39 48.22
N ALA A 893 -25.95 -16.87 48.81
CA ALA A 893 -26.77 -17.62 49.75
C ALA A 893 -27.30 -18.93 49.13
N SER A 894 -27.65 -18.90 47.84
CA SER A 894 -28.14 -20.09 47.14
C SER A 894 -27.07 -21.15 46.89
N ILE A 895 -25.83 -20.74 46.59
CA ILE A 895 -24.69 -21.65 46.39
C ILE A 895 -24.37 -22.38 47.69
N ASP A 896 -24.40 -21.68 48.82
CA ASP A 896 -24.16 -22.26 50.14
C ASP A 896 -25.25 -23.28 50.55
N THR A 897 -26.45 -23.16 49.99
CA THR A 897 -27.57 -24.10 50.22
C THR A 897 -27.59 -25.32 49.28
N LEU A 898 -26.73 -25.38 48.26
CA LEU A 898 -26.65 -26.55 47.37
C LEU A 898 -25.94 -27.72 48.10
N PRO A 899 -26.58 -28.90 48.24
CA PRO A 899 -25.96 -30.03 48.93
C PRO A 899 -24.76 -30.57 48.15
N VAL A 900 -23.62 -30.67 48.83
CA VAL A 900 -22.40 -31.33 48.36
C VAL A 900 -22.63 -32.85 48.30
N THR A 901 -23.37 -33.33 47.30
CA THR A 901 -23.63 -34.77 47.08
C THR A 901 -23.42 -35.13 45.62
N ALA A 902 -22.15 -35.34 45.22
CA ALA A 902 -21.73 -36.22 44.11
C ALA A 902 -20.20 -36.16 43.86
N ARG A 903 -19.38 -36.34 44.91
CA ARG A 903 -17.94 -36.60 44.73
C ARG A 903 -17.50 -37.79 45.57
N SER A 904 -17.96 -38.99 45.21
CA SER A 904 -17.25 -40.24 45.50
C SER A 904 -17.95 -41.43 44.86
N SER A 905 -17.13 -42.35 44.35
CA SER A 905 -17.41 -43.76 43.99
C SER A 905 -18.35 -44.04 42.80
N GLN A 906 -17.76 -44.38 41.66
CA GLN A 906 -17.99 -45.68 40.99
C GLN A 906 -16.94 -45.89 39.88
N LEU A 907 -15.97 -46.76 40.15
CA LEU A 907 -15.23 -47.52 39.14
C LEU A 907 -16.13 -48.65 38.63
N GLY A 908 -16.14 -48.92 37.32
CA GLY A 908 -16.59 -50.20 36.76
C GLY A 908 -17.40 -50.10 35.46
N ASP A 909 -16.86 -50.74 34.41
CA ASP A 909 -17.49 -51.20 33.16
C ASP A 909 -17.93 -50.19 32.09
N GLU A 910 -16.97 -49.71 31.30
CA GLU A 910 -17.21 -49.25 29.93
C GLU A 910 -17.30 -50.45 28.96
N LYS A 911 -18.49 -50.69 28.38
CA LYS A 911 -18.64 -51.53 27.18
C LYS A 911 -17.92 -50.86 26.01
N ARG A 912 -16.96 -51.58 25.43
CA ARG A 912 -16.24 -51.25 24.20
C ARG A 912 -17.22 -51.23 23.01
N ILE A 913 -17.25 -50.14 22.26
CA ILE A 913 -17.92 -50.06 20.94
C ILE A 913 -16.81 -50.01 19.89
N ASP A 914 -16.79 -50.99 18.99
CA ASP A 914 -15.85 -51.04 17.87
C ASP A 914 -16.23 -50.00 16.80
N TYR A 915 -15.22 -49.27 16.32
CA TYR A 915 -15.38 -48.33 15.21
C TYR A 915 -15.11 -49.02 13.87
N VAL A 916 -15.98 -48.79 12.89
CA VAL A 916 -15.71 -49.05 11.48
C VAL A 916 -15.15 -47.79 10.84
N THR A 917 -13.91 -47.85 10.37
CA THR A 917 -13.27 -46.80 9.56
C THR A 917 -13.68 -46.91 8.10
N LEU A 918 -14.29 -45.85 7.57
CA LEU A 918 -14.53 -45.64 6.14
C LEU A 918 -13.48 -44.65 5.61
N GLY A 919 -12.59 -45.12 4.74
CA GLY A 919 -11.91 -44.29 3.73
C GLY A 919 -10.49 -43.78 4.01
N ALA A 920 -9.54 -44.38 3.27
CA ALA A 920 -8.28 -43.83 2.73
C ALA A 920 -7.07 -43.54 3.65
N SER A 921 -6.16 -44.53 3.65
CA SER A 921 -4.69 -44.45 3.40
C SER A 921 -3.94 -43.13 3.60
N GLY A 922 -2.96 -43.16 4.52
CA GLY A 922 -1.72 -42.38 4.42
C GLY A 922 -1.28 -41.67 5.71
N GLU A 923 -0.23 -42.20 6.33
CA GLU A 923 0.65 -41.61 7.37
C GLU A 923 0.11 -41.45 8.81
N GLN A 924 0.64 -42.32 9.68
CA GLN A 924 0.49 -42.29 11.13
C GLN A 924 1.20 -41.06 11.72
N LYS A 925 0.44 -40.05 12.14
CA LYS A 925 0.87 -39.11 13.19
C LYS A 925 0.44 -39.69 14.54
N THR A 926 1.40 -40.19 15.30
CA THR A 926 1.19 -40.65 16.68
C THR A 926 0.82 -39.45 17.55
N LEU A 927 -0.46 -39.32 17.86
CA LEU A 927 -0.95 -38.39 18.88
C LEU A 927 -0.41 -38.81 20.25
N SER A 928 0.07 -37.83 21.02
CA SER A 928 0.58 -38.06 22.37
C SER A 928 -0.55 -38.49 23.31
N ARG A 929 -0.26 -39.41 24.23
CA ARG A 929 -1.20 -39.87 25.28
C ARG A 929 -1.84 -38.73 26.09
N ALA A 930 -1.19 -37.58 26.18
CA ALA A 930 -1.73 -36.39 26.83
C ALA A 930 -2.86 -35.75 26.01
N ASP A 931 -2.71 -35.70 24.68
CA ASP A 931 -3.73 -35.16 23.77
C ASP A 931 -4.94 -36.09 23.68
N GLU A 932 -4.72 -37.41 23.70
CA GLU A 932 -5.81 -38.39 23.80
C GLU A 932 -6.61 -38.22 25.09
N SER A 933 -5.96 -37.96 26.23
CA SER A 933 -6.65 -37.76 27.51
C SER A 933 -7.48 -36.46 27.56
N LEU A 934 -7.02 -35.40 26.88
CA LEU A 934 -7.73 -34.13 26.76
C LEU A 934 -8.93 -34.24 25.82
N VAL A 935 -8.75 -34.94 24.69
CA VAL A 935 -9.82 -35.22 23.73
C VAL A 935 -10.88 -36.13 24.36
N GLN A 936 -10.49 -37.13 25.14
CA GLN A 936 -11.40 -37.97 25.93
C GLN A 936 -12.17 -37.17 26.98
N LYS A 937 -11.52 -36.26 27.72
CA LYS A 937 -12.20 -35.35 28.66
C LYS A 937 -13.23 -34.46 27.96
N ARG A 938 -12.88 -33.93 26.79
CA ARG A 938 -13.79 -33.10 25.98
C ARG A 938 -14.96 -33.91 25.41
N LEU A 939 -14.72 -35.15 25.01
CA LEU A 939 -15.75 -36.08 24.55
C LEU A 939 -16.68 -36.53 25.68
N GLN A 940 -16.18 -36.71 26.91
CA GLN A 940 -17.01 -36.95 28.10
C GLN A 940 -17.88 -35.73 28.45
N GLN A 941 -17.36 -34.51 28.32
CA GLN A 941 -18.15 -33.27 28.45
C GLN A 941 -19.24 -33.17 27.37
N ILE A 942 -18.93 -33.57 26.14
CA ILE A 942 -19.91 -33.57 25.05
C ILE A 942 -20.97 -34.68 25.26
N ARG A 943 -20.58 -35.86 25.74
CA ARG A 943 -21.51 -36.96 26.06
C ARG A 943 -22.43 -36.64 27.23
N THR A 944 -21.92 -36.00 28.28
CA THR A 944 -22.75 -35.54 29.40
C THR A 944 -23.71 -34.43 28.96
N SER A 945 -23.31 -33.57 28.01
CA SER A 945 -24.22 -32.57 27.43
C SER A 945 -25.26 -33.13 26.44
N LYS A 946 -25.03 -34.32 25.86
CA LYS A 946 -25.96 -34.98 24.91
C LYS A 946 -26.83 -36.08 25.52
N ALA A 947 -26.56 -36.53 26.75
CA ALA A 947 -27.33 -37.58 27.41
C ALA A 947 -28.57 -37.08 28.18
N THR A 948 -28.96 -35.81 28.03
CA THR A 948 -30.19 -35.24 28.64
C THR A 948 -31.34 -35.02 27.65
N THR A 949 -31.29 -35.62 26.47
CA THR A 949 -32.40 -35.59 25.50
C THR A 949 -32.80 -37.01 25.12
N ASN A 950 -33.48 -37.72 26.02
CA ASN A 950 -34.77 -38.38 25.77
C ASN A 950 -35.14 -39.37 26.90
N ALA A 951 -36.41 -39.28 27.33
CA ALA A 951 -37.17 -40.17 28.21
C ALA A 951 -36.98 -40.01 29.73
N ASP A 952 -37.65 -39.01 30.32
CA ASP A 952 -38.83 -39.28 31.16
C ASP A 952 -39.56 -37.96 31.51
N THR A 953 -40.81 -37.86 31.08
CA THR A 953 -41.75 -36.82 31.49
C THR A 953 -42.15 -37.01 32.96
N LYS A 954 -41.29 -36.58 33.88
CA LYS A 954 -41.71 -35.93 35.12
C LYS A 954 -41.32 -34.47 34.98
N ALA A 955 -42.29 -33.58 35.15
CA ALA A 955 -42.09 -32.13 35.09
C ALA A 955 -40.85 -31.75 35.90
N ALA A 956 -39.76 -31.42 35.20
CA ALA A 956 -38.63 -30.75 35.81
C ALA A 956 -39.20 -29.45 36.36
N ALA A 957 -39.17 -29.30 37.69
CA ALA A 957 -39.49 -28.03 38.31
C ALA A 957 -38.67 -26.95 37.59
N PRO A 958 -39.28 -25.82 37.19
CA PRO A 958 -38.54 -24.77 36.52
C PRO A 958 -37.30 -24.43 37.35
N PRO A 959 -36.14 -24.12 36.73
CA PRO A 959 -34.96 -23.74 37.48
C PRO A 959 -35.37 -22.66 38.48
N LYS A 960 -35.13 -22.89 39.78
CA LYS A 960 -35.54 -21.94 40.83
C LYS A 960 -34.96 -20.58 40.45
N LYS A 961 -35.82 -19.67 40.00
CA LYS A 961 -35.42 -18.29 39.74
C LYS A 961 -35.04 -17.70 41.09
N TYR A 962 -33.84 -17.16 41.18
CA TYR A 962 -33.37 -16.47 42.37
C TYR A 962 -34.11 -15.14 42.46
N GLU A 963 -35.15 -15.09 43.28
CA GLU A 963 -35.96 -13.91 43.52
C GLU A 963 -35.31 -13.06 44.61
N ILE A 964 -35.18 -11.76 44.36
CA ILE A 964 -34.67 -10.80 45.35
C ILE A 964 -35.82 -10.38 46.26
N THR A 965 -35.61 -10.48 47.56
CA THR A 965 -36.58 -10.01 48.57
C THR A 965 -36.27 -8.58 49.02
N GLN A 966 -37.24 -7.91 49.64
CA GLN A 966 -37.04 -6.56 50.16
C GLN A 966 -35.97 -6.51 51.26
N GLU A 967 -35.81 -7.57 52.05
CA GLU A 967 -34.79 -7.65 53.10
C GLU A 967 -33.37 -7.62 52.53
N ASP A 968 -33.13 -8.33 51.42
CA ASP A 968 -31.82 -8.35 50.74
C ASP A 968 -31.43 -6.94 50.28
N LEU A 969 -32.38 -6.21 49.68
CA LEU A 969 -32.17 -4.83 49.23
C LEU A 969 -31.88 -3.89 50.41
N LEU A 970 -32.57 -4.04 51.54
CA LEU A 970 -32.33 -3.25 52.75
C LEU A 970 -30.99 -3.58 53.42
N GLN A 971 -30.55 -4.85 53.37
CA GLN A 971 -29.22 -5.24 53.86
C GLN A 971 -28.10 -4.62 53.02
N VAL A 972 -28.24 -4.65 51.70
CA VAL A 972 -27.29 -4.00 50.79
C VAL A 972 -27.32 -2.48 50.92
N LEU A 973 -28.48 -1.88 51.21
CA LEU A 973 -28.59 -0.44 51.43
C LEU A 973 -27.78 0.03 52.66
N LYS A 974 -27.63 -0.82 53.67
CA LYS A 974 -26.78 -0.52 54.85
C LYS A 974 -25.28 -0.52 54.53
N THR A 975 -24.85 -1.29 53.54
CA THR A 975 -23.44 -1.43 53.16
C THR A 975 -23.04 -0.52 52.02
N THR A 976 -23.97 -0.20 51.12
CA THR A 976 -23.76 0.70 49.99
C THR A 976 -23.76 2.16 50.43
N ARG A 977 -22.89 2.96 49.80
CA ARG A 977 -22.80 4.42 50.01
C ARG A 977 -22.90 5.10 48.64
N PRO A 978 -23.40 6.35 48.57
CA PRO A 978 -23.41 7.11 47.32
C PRO A 978 -21.98 7.36 46.83
N SER A 979 -21.77 7.23 45.51
CA SER A 979 -20.45 7.39 44.89
C SER A 979 -19.96 8.84 44.88
N VAL A 980 -20.88 9.80 44.81
CA VAL A 980 -20.58 11.24 44.81
C VAL A 980 -20.82 11.80 46.22
N SER A 981 -19.79 12.36 46.83
CA SER A 981 -19.92 13.02 48.14
C SER A 981 -20.74 14.31 48.03
N ARG A 982 -21.37 14.74 49.12
CA ARG A 982 -22.17 15.99 49.13
C ARG A 982 -21.32 17.22 48.80
N GLU A 983 -20.08 17.27 49.29
CA GLU A 983 -19.13 18.35 48.96
C GLU A 983 -18.80 18.38 47.46
N GLU A 984 -18.60 17.22 46.86
CA GLU A 984 -18.32 17.10 45.43
C GLU A 984 -19.56 17.45 44.58
N LEU A 985 -20.75 17.10 45.06
CA LEU A 985 -22.01 17.45 44.41
C LEU A 985 -22.21 18.96 44.36
N GLU A 986 -21.93 19.67 45.45
CA GLU A 986 -21.95 21.13 45.50
C GLU A 986 -20.86 21.75 44.61
N ARG A 987 -19.64 21.21 44.63
CA ARG A 987 -18.53 21.68 43.80
C ARG A 987 -18.88 21.57 42.31
N LEU A 988 -19.31 20.40 41.87
CA LEU A 988 -19.73 20.14 40.50
C LEU A 988 -20.98 20.95 40.13
N GLY A 989 -21.93 21.12 41.06
CA GLY A 989 -23.11 21.97 40.86
C GLY A 989 -22.74 23.42 40.56
N ARG A 990 -21.75 23.99 41.27
CA ARG A 990 -21.21 25.32 40.97
C ARG A 990 -20.54 25.37 39.60
N VAL A 991 -19.77 24.34 39.23
CA VAL A 991 -19.11 24.26 37.91
C VAL A 991 -20.13 24.17 36.77
N TYR A 992 -21.14 23.32 36.89
CA TYR A 992 -22.19 23.19 35.88
C TYR A 992 -23.07 24.44 35.80
N GLY A 993 -23.39 25.05 36.94
CA GLY A 993 -24.10 26.33 37.01
C GLY A 993 -23.31 27.45 36.31
N ALA A 994 -22.00 27.55 36.58
CA ALA A 994 -21.11 28.49 35.91
C ALA A 994 -21.08 28.25 34.39
N PHE A 995 -20.91 27.00 33.96
CA PHE A 995 -20.88 26.61 32.55
C PHE A 995 -22.18 26.96 31.80
N VAL A 996 -23.34 26.70 32.40
CA VAL A 996 -24.65 27.08 31.84
C VAL A 996 -24.80 28.60 31.79
N SER A 997 -24.39 29.30 32.85
CA SER A 997 -24.50 30.76 32.95
C SER A 997 -23.62 31.49 31.93
N ASP A 998 -22.41 30.99 31.67
CA ASP A 998 -21.47 31.59 30.72
C ASP A 998 -21.98 31.43 29.28
N ARG A 999 -22.67 30.33 28.99
CA ARG A 999 -23.36 30.13 27.71
C ARG A 999 -24.65 30.94 27.59
N SER A 1000 -25.35 31.17 28.70
CA SER A 1000 -26.59 31.96 28.75
C SER A 1000 -26.35 33.48 28.81
N ARG A 1001 -25.11 33.91 29.05
CA ARG A 1001 -24.71 35.32 29.28
C ARG A 1001 -24.91 36.26 28.09
N ASN A 1002 -25.32 35.74 26.92
CA ASN A 1002 -25.76 36.57 25.80
C ASN A 1002 -27.17 37.20 25.97
N LYS A 1003 -27.84 37.01 27.12
CA LYS A 1003 -29.05 37.76 27.49
C LYS A 1003 -29.01 38.25 28.96
N LYS A 1004 -28.69 39.54 29.11
CA LYS A 1004 -28.98 40.46 30.23
C LYS A 1004 -28.13 40.39 31.53
N VAL A 1005 -27.46 41.52 31.76
CA VAL A 1005 -27.18 42.25 33.02
C VAL A 1005 -26.19 41.62 34.03
N PHE A 1006 -25.08 42.33 34.24
CA PHE A 1006 -24.13 42.13 35.34
C PHE A 1006 -24.77 42.40 36.71
N PRO A 1007 -24.41 41.60 37.72
CA PRO A 1007 -24.04 42.17 39.01
C PRO A 1007 -22.57 41.85 39.30
N SER A 1008 -21.81 42.90 39.62
CA SER A 1008 -20.44 42.79 40.13
C SER A 1008 -20.45 42.16 41.53
N PRO A 1009 -19.53 41.24 41.87
CA PRO A 1009 -19.14 41.05 43.26
C PRO A 1009 -18.07 42.08 43.62
N ALA A 1010 -18.21 42.64 44.82
CA ALA A 1010 -17.22 43.49 45.46
C ALA A 1010 -16.13 42.65 46.14
N GLY A 1011 -14.88 43.09 46.06
CA GLY A 1011 -13.94 43.01 47.16
C GLY A 1011 -12.84 41.93 47.13
N SER A 1012 -11.61 42.43 47.33
CA SER A 1012 -10.33 41.76 47.68
C SER A 1012 -9.56 41.11 46.51
N SER A 1013 -8.63 41.82 45.86
CA SER A 1013 -7.30 42.32 46.27
C SER A 1013 -6.19 41.30 45.95
N GLY A 1014 -5.30 41.64 45.00
CA GLY A 1014 -4.07 40.89 44.81
C GLY A 1014 -3.41 40.99 43.43
N VAL A 1015 -2.86 42.17 43.12
CA VAL A 1015 -1.57 42.38 42.40
C VAL A 1015 -1.34 41.69 41.05
N GLY A 1016 -1.06 42.49 40.01
CA GLY A 1016 -0.21 42.02 38.90
C GLY A 1016 -0.34 42.71 37.54
N THR A 1017 -0.09 44.02 37.45
CA THR A 1017 0.26 44.71 36.19
C THR A 1017 1.52 44.14 35.53
N ARG A 1018 1.44 43.77 34.25
CA ARG A 1018 2.51 43.86 33.23
C ARG A 1018 1.81 44.10 31.87
N ALA A 1019 1.81 45.31 31.32
CA ALA A 1019 2.89 45.94 30.56
C ALA A 1019 3.27 45.13 29.31
N SER A 1020 2.61 45.45 28.20
CA SER A 1020 3.01 45.09 26.84
C SER A 1020 4.12 46.05 26.38
N LEU A 1021 5.31 45.52 26.10
CA LEU A 1021 6.36 46.15 25.32
C LEU A 1021 7.08 45.04 24.54
N GLY A 1022 7.11 45.16 23.21
CA GLY A 1022 7.77 44.24 22.27
C GLY A 1022 6.80 43.70 21.24
#